data_AF-A0A9E5UR67-F1
#
_entry.id   AF-A0A9E5UR67-F1
#
_cell.length_a   1.000
_cell.length_b   1.000
_cell.length_c   1.000
_cell.angle_alpha   90.00
_cell.angle_beta   90.00
_cell.angle_gamma   90.00
#
_symmetry.space_group_name_H-M   'P 1'
#
loop_
_entity.id
_entity.type
_entity.pdbx_description
1 polymer ?
#
loop_
_entity_poly.entity_id
_entity_poly.type
_entity_poly.pdbx_seq_one_letter_code
_entity_poly.pdbx_strand_id
1 'polypeptide(L)'
;MPVTYEVLDLVSGSFAQFLLAIIVFYSGEVVWKERSVRVNLMFDALPVPNWVVFGGKLLALLGVLLLLSGVMMVCGIMIQTFQGYFRYELGLYVQTLFFYDLLPFLTFTALSFFVQVMLNNKFLGFFVVVLFFFFNSLFLNFLGIEDNLFRFNGNSGLVYSDMNGFGHYLPGYLSFFGYWGAFSGILLLISSLYWVRGSDLSRKARGRNARQNFGPIPRMVLAVLLLLFVSLGSFIYYNTHVLNPFYTSKQFQKLQADYEKKYKKYAQIPQPKVSGVKLEVDLFPESRKMRAKGTYTLQNKTQQDIKEIHLLLFNRPQKYKFSFSVPTQALKADEKFDFYVYTLKKPLKPGQQLRLNFELAYSNEGFRNRGSNTDLVHNGTFFNNFAYFPLIGYQEAAELGLDEIRQKQGLPPRPRTPAIDDPKAQQENFINQHSDFITFEATLSTAPDQIAIAPGYLQKEWRKNGRRYFQYKMDAPILNFYSILSGRFALKKDLWKGPQGDTVRLEIFHHPVHTYNLDRMMKGMKKALDYYSTHFGPYQHRQARIIEFPRYAGFAQSFPNTIPYSESLGFIANVRKKDDIDYVFYLTAHEIAHQWWGHQIVPANTQGAGTISESMSQYGALMVMEKEYGPDQMKKFLRLELDRYLRGRGSEIKEEKPLLLSENQQYIHYQKGSVVMYALKDLLGEERLNRAIRAYVQDYRFKGPPYTTMKDLLGYLRRETPDSLRYLLRDMIETITLYDLEVKSVTYRPIGKEYEVEITFSAQKLRADGTGKESKIKMQDYVDVGIFGEKKVKGKTETVAIYFKKHRLRSQDRSLRIRVAQKPNRAGLDPYHKLIDRKPDDNLRPALLKDTSPKAKSAQIAPPRAAFLAWM
;
A
#
# COMPACT_ATOMS: atom_id res chain seq x y z
N MET A 1 15.35 2.39 -7.00
CA MET A 1 16.18 3.26 -7.83
C MET A 1 15.82 4.67 -7.43
N PRO A 2 16.78 5.59 -7.26
CA PRO A 2 16.48 7.00 -7.00
C PRO A 2 16.05 7.67 -8.31
N VAL A 3 14.95 7.23 -8.90
CA VAL A 3 14.37 7.89 -10.07
C VAL A 3 13.98 9.32 -9.68
N THR A 4 13.92 10.22 -10.67
CA THR A 4 13.84 11.66 -10.41
C THR A 4 12.63 12.04 -9.57
N TYR A 5 11.46 11.44 -9.80
CA TYR A 5 10.27 11.74 -9.01
C TYR A 5 10.38 11.26 -7.55
N GLU A 6 11.01 10.11 -7.26
CA GLU A 6 11.19 9.62 -5.89
C GLU A 6 12.09 10.56 -5.09
N VAL A 7 13.14 11.08 -5.75
CA VAL A 7 14.05 12.05 -5.13
C VAL A 7 13.36 13.40 -4.94
N LEU A 8 12.52 13.83 -5.88
CA LEU A 8 11.69 15.02 -5.71
C LEU A 8 10.73 14.87 -4.54
N ASP A 9 9.99 13.77 -4.44
CA ASP A 9 9.06 13.52 -3.33
C ASP A 9 9.79 13.55 -1.97
N LEU A 10 10.99 12.95 -1.90
CA LEU A 10 11.85 12.99 -0.71
C LEU A 10 12.27 14.43 -0.37
N VAL A 11 12.84 15.15 -1.34
CA VAL A 11 13.41 16.49 -1.11
C VAL A 11 12.29 17.51 -0.84
N SER A 12 11.23 17.53 -1.63
CA SER A 12 10.07 18.41 -1.42
C SER A 12 9.39 18.14 -0.08
N GLY A 13 9.23 16.86 0.30
CA GLY A 13 8.67 16.49 1.60
C GLY A 13 9.53 16.98 2.79
N SER A 14 10.84 16.74 2.74
CA SER A 14 11.75 17.14 3.82
C SER A 14 11.91 18.66 3.97
N PHE A 15 11.92 19.41 2.86
CA PHE A 15 12.18 20.85 2.88
C PHE A 15 10.92 21.72 3.01
N ALA A 16 9.71 21.18 2.80
CA ALA A 16 8.48 21.98 2.84
C ALA A 16 8.27 22.72 4.18
N GLN A 17 8.53 22.05 5.31
CA GLN A 17 8.41 22.68 6.64
C GLN A 17 9.43 23.80 6.84
N PHE A 18 10.66 23.60 6.34
CA PHE A 18 11.72 24.60 6.42
C PHE A 18 11.41 25.83 5.56
N LEU A 19 10.90 25.63 4.34
CA LEU A 19 10.44 26.71 3.46
C LEU A 19 9.31 27.52 4.10
N LEU A 20 8.35 26.85 4.74
CA LEU A 20 7.29 27.54 5.48
C LEU A 20 7.85 28.38 6.64
N ALA A 21 8.79 27.85 7.42
CA ALA A 21 9.44 28.60 8.49
C ALA A 21 10.19 29.83 7.96
N ILE A 22 10.91 29.68 6.85
CA ILE A 22 11.58 30.79 6.15
C ILE A 22 10.58 31.85 5.70
N ILE A 23 9.46 31.44 5.08
CA ILE A 23 8.43 32.38 4.64
C ILE A 23 7.88 33.18 5.82
N VAL A 24 7.54 32.50 6.92
CA VAL A 24 7.01 33.15 8.12
C VAL A 24 8.02 34.13 8.69
N PHE A 25 9.27 33.72 8.84
CA PHE A 25 10.34 34.53 9.45
C PHE A 25 10.74 35.71 8.55
N TYR A 26 11.11 35.44 7.30
CA TYR A 26 11.62 36.46 6.39
C TYR A 26 10.53 37.42 5.90
N SER A 27 9.26 37.04 5.85
CA SER A 27 8.19 38.03 5.60
C SER A 27 8.17 39.11 6.69
N GLY A 28 8.32 38.73 7.96
CA GLY A 28 8.40 39.68 9.06
C GLY A 28 9.71 40.46 9.07
N GLU A 29 10.86 39.79 8.90
CA GLU A 29 12.15 40.50 8.84
C GLU A 29 12.18 41.54 7.72
N VAL A 30 11.74 41.16 6.52
CA VAL A 30 11.77 42.04 5.35
C VAL A 30 10.78 43.19 5.51
N VAL A 31 9.57 42.95 6.02
CA VAL A 31 8.59 44.03 6.27
C VAL A 31 9.10 45.03 7.32
N TRP A 32 9.80 44.55 8.36
CA TRP A 32 10.21 45.36 9.51
C TRP A 32 11.65 45.88 9.46
N LYS A 33 12.46 45.47 8.47
CA LYS A 33 13.91 45.71 8.37
C LYS A 33 14.34 47.13 8.72
N GLU A 34 13.76 48.14 8.05
CA GLU A 34 14.16 49.54 8.19
C GLU A 34 13.79 50.10 9.57
N ARG A 35 12.71 49.62 10.18
CA ARG A 35 12.30 50.00 11.54
C ARG A 35 13.18 49.37 12.59
N SER A 36 13.56 48.10 12.41
CA SER A 36 14.43 47.38 13.34
C SER A 36 15.81 48.05 13.47
N VAL A 37 16.30 48.67 12.39
CA VAL A 37 17.56 49.44 12.40
C VAL A 37 17.37 50.96 12.49
N ARG A 38 16.14 51.43 12.76
CA ARG A 38 15.77 52.84 13.01
C ARG A 38 16.06 53.84 11.87
N VAL A 39 16.06 53.37 10.62
CA VAL A 39 16.26 54.22 9.43
C VAL A 39 14.99 54.44 8.61
N ASN A 40 13.84 53.95 9.09
CA ASN A 40 12.57 54.01 8.37
C ASN A 40 12.14 55.43 7.99
N LEU A 41 12.41 56.44 8.82
CA LEU A 41 12.07 57.84 8.50
C LEU A 41 12.84 58.38 7.30
N MET A 42 14.10 57.97 7.12
CA MET A 42 14.91 58.32 5.95
C MET A 42 14.38 57.64 4.69
N PHE A 43 14.04 56.35 4.79
CA PHE A 43 13.47 55.59 3.68
C PHE A 43 12.09 56.09 3.26
N ASP A 44 11.25 56.48 4.22
CA ASP A 44 9.90 56.99 3.96
C ASP A 44 9.92 58.33 3.21
N ALA A 45 10.98 59.13 3.39
CA ALA A 45 11.15 60.43 2.73
C ALA A 45 11.65 60.35 1.27
N LEU A 46 12.12 59.20 0.80
CA LEU A 46 12.60 59.04 -0.58
C LEU A 46 11.46 59.26 -1.60
N PRO A 47 11.67 59.91 -2.76
CA PRO A 47 10.61 60.14 -3.75
C PRO A 47 10.27 58.88 -4.58
N VAL A 48 10.22 57.71 -3.94
CA VAL A 48 9.96 56.40 -4.56
C VAL A 48 8.51 55.97 -4.29
N PRO A 49 7.76 55.45 -5.27
CA PRO A 49 6.41 54.92 -5.04
C PRO A 49 6.37 53.72 -4.09
N ASN A 50 5.30 53.58 -3.29
CA ASN A 50 5.15 52.49 -2.32
C ASN A 50 5.20 51.08 -2.96
N TRP A 51 4.66 50.94 -4.17
CA TRP A 51 4.63 49.67 -4.88
C TRP A 51 6.05 49.18 -5.22
N VAL A 52 7.02 50.07 -5.43
CA VAL A 52 8.41 49.70 -5.73
C VAL A 52 9.06 49.08 -4.49
N VAL A 53 8.86 49.70 -3.31
CA VAL A 53 9.42 49.19 -2.04
C VAL A 53 8.73 47.87 -1.65
N PHE A 54 7.40 47.83 -1.70
CA PHE A 54 6.63 46.62 -1.40
C PHE A 54 6.95 45.49 -2.36
N GLY A 55 6.92 45.77 -3.67
CA GLY A 55 7.22 44.81 -4.73
C GLY A 55 8.65 44.31 -4.66
N GLY A 56 9.63 45.18 -4.41
CA GLY A 56 11.03 44.79 -4.23
C GLY A 56 11.23 43.82 -3.06
N LYS A 57 10.54 44.06 -1.93
CA LYS A 57 10.54 43.16 -0.77
C LYS A 57 9.91 41.80 -1.06
N LEU A 58 8.79 41.78 -1.78
CA LEU A 58 8.13 40.54 -2.20
C LEU A 58 9.00 39.76 -3.20
N LEU A 59 9.59 40.45 -4.18
CA LEU A 59 10.52 39.87 -5.16
C LEU A 59 11.79 39.35 -4.50
N ALA A 60 12.30 40.00 -3.45
CA ALA A 60 13.43 39.49 -2.69
C ALA A 60 13.09 38.16 -2.01
N LEU A 61 11.91 38.04 -1.40
CA LEU A 61 11.48 36.77 -0.81
C LEU A 61 11.24 35.69 -1.87
N LEU A 62 10.68 36.05 -3.03
CA LEU A 62 10.59 35.15 -4.17
C LEU A 62 11.97 34.67 -4.63
N GLY A 63 12.95 35.57 -4.71
CA GLY A 63 14.34 35.23 -5.02
C GLY A 63 14.93 34.22 -4.03
N VAL A 64 14.63 34.36 -2.74
CA VAL A 64 15.02 33.36 -1.72
C VAL A 64 14.36 32.01 -1.99
N LEU A 65 13.06 31.97 -2.30
CA LEU A 65 12.37 30.72 -2.62
C LEU A 65 12.95 30.05 -3.88
N LEU A 66 13.21 30.82 -4.94
CA LEU A 66 13.83 30.30 -6.17
C LEU A 66 15.25 29.77 -5.93
N LEU A 67 16.03 30.48 -5.10
CA LEU A 67 17.36 30.02 -4.70
C LEU A 67 17.28 28.70 -3.96
N LEU A 68 16.36 28.57 -2.99
CA LEU A 68 16.18 27.34 -2.23
C LEU A 68 15.67 26.18 -3.09
N SER A 69 14.76 26.43 -4.04
CA SER A 69 14.39 25.44 -5.07
C SER A 69 15.60 24.99 -5.89
N GLY A 70 16.51 25.92 -6.23
CA GLY A 70 17.79 25.60 -6.87
C GLY A 70 18.70 24.72 -6.02
N VAL A 71 18.82 25.04 -4.72
CA VAL A 71 19.58 24.20 -3.77
C VAL A 71 18.96 22.81 -3.67
N MET A 72 17.63 22.71 -3.57
CA MET A 72 16.91 21.43 -3.55
C MET A 72 17.17 20.60 -4.82
N MET A 73 17.15 21.25 -6.00
CA MET A 73 17.49 20.60 -7.26
C MET A 73 18.91 20.03 -7.25
N VAL A 74 19.90 20.83 -6.84
CA VAL A 74 21.29 20.40 -6.74
C VAL A 74 21.44 19.24 -5.74
N CYS A 75 20.83 19.34 -4.56
CA CYS A 75 20.81 18.26 -3.56
C CYS A 75 20.19 16.98 -4.13
N GLY A 76 19.08 17.07 -4.86
CA GLY A 76 18.44 15.93 -5.51
C GLY A 76 19.36 15.26 -6.52
N ILE A 77 19.98 16.04 -7.40
CA ILE A 77 20.96 15.53 -8.39
C ILE A 77 22.16 14.88 -7.66
N MET A 78 22.66 15.49 -6.59
CA MET A 78 23.74 14.92 -5.77
C MET A 78 23.32 13.58 -5.14
N ILE A 79 22.11 13.47 -4.59
CA ILE A 79 21.58 12.22 -4.04
C ILE A 79 21.54 11.13 -5.12
N GLN A 80 21.00 11.43 -6.31
CA GLN A 80 20.99 10.49 -7.43
C GLN A 80 22.40 10.04 -7.80
N THR A 81 23.33 11.00 -7.91
CA THR A 81 24.75 10.77 -8.26
C THR A 81 25.44 9.88 -7.24
N PHE A 82 25.32 10.18 -5.94
CA PHE A 82 25.93 9.37 -4.87
C PHE A 82 25.31 7.97 -4.74
N GLN A 83 24.06 7.83 -5.14
CA GLN A 83 23.42 6.52 -5.24
C GLN A 83 23.73 5.78 -6.56
N GLY A 84 24.52 6.36 -7.46
CA GLY A 84 24.94 5.76 -8.72
C GLY A 84 23.86 5.76 -9.81
N TYR A 85 22.98 6.77 -9.81
CA TYR A 85 21.94 6.96 -10.83
C TYR A 85 22.18 8.27 -11.59
N PHE A 86 22.39 8.16 -12.90
CA PHE A 86 22.85 9.27 -13.76
C PHE A 86 21.80 9.71 -14.80
N ARG A 87 20.59 9.15 -14.75
CA ARG A 87 19.49 9.54 -15.62
C ARG A 87 18.71 10.68 -14.96
N TYR A 88 19.22 11.89 -15.10
CA TYR A 88 18.59 13.07 -14.53
C TYR A 88 17.48 13.59 -15.44
N GLU A 89 16.29 13.77 -14.91
CA GLU A 89 15.19 14.40 -15.63
C GLU A 89 15.12 15.87 -15.22
N LEU A 90 16.05 16.68 -15.74
CA LEU A 90 16.18 18.10 -15.38
C LEU A 90 14.88 18.89 -15.67
N GLY A 91 14.17 18.53 -16.74
CA GLY A 91 12.86 19.11 -17.03
C GLY A 91 11.84 18.85 -15.92
N LEU A 92 11.84 17.63 -15.34
CA LEU A 92 10.96 17.29 -14.22
C LEU A 92 11.36 18.03 -12.95
N TYR A 93 12.66 18.18 -12.65
CA TYR A 93 13.13 19.02 -11.56
C TYR A 93 12.62 20.46 -11.67
N VAL A 94 12.78 21.06 -12.86
CA VAL A 94 12.35 22.44 -13.11
C VAL A 94 10.83 22.57 -12.96
N GLN A 95 10.07 21.69 -13.62
CA GLN A 95 8.60 21.71 -13.54
C GLN A 95 8.10 21.55 -12.10
N THR A 96 8.62 20.60 -11.34
CA THR A 96 8.17 20.34 -9.97
C THR A 96 8.59 21.46 -9.03
N LEU A 97 9.89 21.76 -8.91
CA LEU A 97 10.40 22.65 -7.84
C LEU A 97 10.16 24.13 -8.10
N PHE A 98 10.14 24.56 -9.36
CA PHE A 98 10.06 25.98 -9.72
C PHE A 98 8.67 26.41 -10.18
N PHE A 99 7.81 25.46 -10.56
CA PHE A 99 6.43 25.76 -10.93
C PHE A 99 5.46 25.18 -9.91
N TYR A 100 5.33 23.85 -9.82
CA TYR A 100 4.25 23.25 -9.05
C TYR A 100 4.40 23.44 -7.54
N ASP A 101 5.55 23.08 -6.97
CA ASP A 101 5.82 23.21 -5.53
C ASP A 101 5.91 24.66 -5.08
N LEU A 102 6.24 25.60 -5.99
CA LEU A 102 6.37 27.01 -5.65
C LEU A 102 5.00 27.69 -5.43
N LEU A 103 3.94 27.24 -6.13
CA LEU A 103 2.59 27.82 -6.02
C LEU A 103 2.05 27.87 -4.58
N PRO A 104 2.07 26.78 -3.78
CA PRO A 104 1.64 26.83 -2.38
C PRO A 104 2.50 27.72 -1.50
N PHE A 105 3.78 27.89 -1.81
CA PHE A 105 4.64 28.80 -1.05
C PHE A 105 4.32 30.26 -1.37
N LEU A 106 4.05 30.59 -2.63
CA LEU A 106 3.67 31.94 -3.06
C LEU A 106 2.37 32.43 -2.40
N THR A 107 1.34 31.57 -2.35
CA THR A 107 0.07 31.92 -1.69
C THR A 107 0.28 32.15 -0.19
N PHE A 108 1.06 31.30 0.48
CA PHE A 108 1.42 31.48 1.90
C PHE A 108 2.29 32.71 2.14
N THR A 109 3.21 33.04 1.24
CA THR A 109 4.00 34.28 1.31
C THR A 109 3.09 35.50 1.29
N ALA A 110 2.10 35.53 0.38
CA ALA A 110 1.14 36.62 0.30
C ALA A 110 0.33 36.80 1.60
N LEU A 111 -0.15 35.68 2.18
CA LEU A 111 -0.83 35.69 3.47
C LEU A 111 0.08 36.22 4.59
N SER A 112 1.32 35.73 4.64
CA SER A 112 2.28 36.12 5.66
C SER A 112 2.61 37.61 5.59
N PHE A 113 2.84 38.14 4.39
CA PHE A 113 3.00 39.57 4.14
C PHE A 113 1.78 40.38 4.59
N PHE A 114 0.58 39.92 4.25
CA PHE A 114 -0.66 40.58 4.65
C PHE A 114 -0.79 40.70 6.16
N VAL A 115 -0.59 39.60 6.89
CA VAL A 115 -0.68 39.59 8.35
C VAL A 115 0.37 40.53 8.98
N GLN A 116 1.61 40.48 8.49
CA GLN A 116 2.71 41.34 8.99
C GLN A 116 2.41 42.83 8.80
N VAL A 117 1.86 43.21 7.64
CA VAL A 117 1.49 44.60 7.37
C VAL A 117 0.28 45.01 8.20
N MET A 118 -0.74 44.17 8.34
CA MET A 118 -1.98 44.54 9.05
C MET A 118 -1.74 44.77 10.55
N LEU A 119 -1.06 43.83 11.23
CA LEU A 119 -1.00 43.82 12.70
C LEU A 119 -0.06 44.88 13.30
N ASN A 120 0.83 45.48 12.48
CA ASN A 120 1.78 46.50 12.91
C ASN A 120 2.53 46.15 14.22
N ASN A 121 2.78 44.85 14.44
CA ASN A 121 3.66 44.30 15.46
C ASN A 121 4.30 43.02 14.90
N LYS A 122 5.64 43.00 14.84
CA LYS A 122 6.42 41.91 14.23
C LYS A 122 6.16 40.54 14.88
N PHE A 123 6.24 40.47 16.21
CA PHE A 123 6.12 39.21 16.94
C PHE A 123 4.68 38.69 16.94
N LEU A 124 3.71 39.59 17.08
CA LEU A 124 2.30 39.22 16.93
C LEU A 124 1.99 38.76 15.51
N GLY A 125 2.62 39.37 14.49
CA GLY A 125 2.58 38.94 13.10
C GLY A 125 3.00 37.49 12.92
N PHE A 126 4.17 37.12 13.47
CA PHE A 126 4.63 35.73 13.45
C PHE A 126 3.66 34.78 14.14
N PHE A 127 3.23 35.12 15.36
CA PHE A 127 2.30 34.30 16.13
C PHE A 127 0.99 34.03 15.39
N VAL A 128 0.40 35.05 14.76
CA VAL A 128 -0.88 34.92 14.04
C VAL A 128 -0.74 34.08 12.77
N VAL A 129 0.36 34.21 12.01
CA VAL A 129 0.56 33.37 10.81
C VAL A 129 0.71 31.90 11.21
N VAL A 130 1.48 31.62 12.28
CA VAL A 130 1.64 30.26 12.80
C VAL A 130 0.31 29.70 13.31
N LEU A 131 -0.45 30.49 14.09
CA LEU A 131 -1.77 30.10 14.56
C LEU A 131 -2.73 29.81 13.41
N PHE A 132 -2.73 30.65 12.37
CA PHE A 132 -3.53 30.44 11.17
C PHE A 132 -3.16 29.13 10.45
N PHE A 133 -1.86 28.82 10.33
CA PHE A 133 -1.40 27.58 9.72
C PHE A 133 -1.97 26.36 10.45
N PHE A 134 -1.89 26.32 11.79
CA PHE A 134 -2.47 25.24 12.59
C PHE A 134 -4.00 25.19 12.51
N PHE A 135 -4.65 26.35 12.50
CA PHE A 135 -6.10 26.43 12.34
C PHE A 135 -6.57 25.86 10.99
N ASN A 136 -5.92 26.25 9.89
CA ASN A 136 -6.26 25.81 8.53
C ASN A 136 -5.95 24.33 8.27
N SER A 137 -4.86 23.82 8.84
CA SER A 137 -4.42 22.43 8.63
C SER A 137 -5.15 21.42 9.54
N LEU A 138 -5.37 21.77 10.81
CA LEU A 138 -5.92 20.85 11.82
C LEU A 138 -7.36 21.19 12.21
N PHE A 139 -7.63 22.45 12.58
CA PHE A 139 -8.90 22.81 13.24
C PHE A 139 -10.11 22.75 12.29
N LEU A 140 -9.93 23.10 11.01
CA LEU A 140 -11.00 23.01 10.01
C LEU A 140 -11.56 21.58 9.86
N ASN A 141 -10.71 20.55 9.99
CA ASN A 141 -11.17 19.15 9.94
C ASN A 141 -12.10 18.81 11.13
N PHE A 142 -11.83 19.34 12.33
CA PHE A 142 -12.69 19.14 13.50
C PHE A 142 -14.06 19.82 13.32
N LEU A 143 -14.09 20.97 12.64
CA LEU A 143 -15.33 21.65 12.26
C LEU A 143 -16.08 20.96 11.11
N GLY A 144 -15.48 19.96 10.46
CA GLY A 144 -16.04 19.27 9.29
C GLY A 144 -15.90 20.04 7.97
N ILE A 145 -15.05 21.08 7.93
CA ILE A 145 -14.76 21.86 6.73
C ILE A 145 -13.66 21.13 5.95
N GLU A 146 -14.10 20.31 5.01
CA GLU A 146 -13.24 19.42 4.24
C GLU A 146 -13.03 19.87 2.78
N ASP A 147 -13.85 20.78 2.28
CA ASP A 147 -13.81 21.27 0.91
C ASP A 147 -12.63 22.23 0.68
N ASN A 148 -11.88 22.00 -0.40
CA ASN A 148 -10.66 22.75 -0.71
C ASN A 148 -10.95 24.18 -1.20
N LEU A 149 -12.19 24.50 -1.56
CA LEU A 149 -12.61 25.89 -1.84
C LEU A 149 -12.63 26.77 -0.58
N PHE A 150 -12.82 26.17 0.60
CA PHE A 150 -12.87 26.88 1.89
C PHE A 150 -11.60 26.73 2.73
N ARG A 151 -10.71 25.82 2.35
CA ARG A 151 -9.41 25.63 3.00
C ARG A 151 -8.36 26.43 2.27
N PHE A 152 -7.81 27.46 2.90
CA PHE A 152 -6.76 28.26 2.30
C PHE A 152 -5.61 27.35 1.84
N ASN A 153 -5.17 27.56 0.59
CA ASN A 153 -4.16 26.72 -0.05
C ASN A 153 -4.58 25.25 -0.33
N GLY A 154 -5.87 24.94 -0.22
CA GLY A 154 -6.43 23.65 -0.59
C GLY A 154 -6.37 23.41 -2.10
N ASN A 155 -6.15 22.16 -2.49
CA ASN A 155 -6.02 21.74 -3.89
C ASN A 155 -6.44 20.28 -4.09
N SER A 156 -6.59 19.86 -5.34
CA SER A 156 -7.01 18.50 -5.70
C SER A 156 -5.93 17.42 -5.54
N GLY A 157 -4.69 17.79 -5.21
CA GLY A 157 -3.52 16.90 -5.20
C GLY A 157 -2.82 16.79 -6.57
N LEU A 158 -1.54 16.42 -6.54
CA LEU A 158 -0.68 16.25 -7.70
C LEU A 158 0.22 15.03 -7.49
N VAL A 159 0.18 14.06 -8.41
CA VAL A 159 1.04 12.86 -8.36
C VAL A 159 1.64 12.64 -9.74
N TYR A 160 2.97 12.49 -9.77
CA TYR A 160 3.72 12.12 -10.97
C TYR A 160 3.94 10.60 -11.02
N SER A 161 3.84 10.00 -12.21
CA SER A 161 4.22 8.62 -12.53
C SER A 161 5.10 8.64 -13.78
N ASP A 162 6.16 7.83 -13.85
CA ASP A 162 6.99 7.73 -15.06
C ASP A 162 6.18 7.22 -16.26
N MET A 163 5.10 6.46 -16.03
CA MET A 163 4.21 5.97 -17.09
C MET A 163 3.25 7.05 -17.59
N ASN A 164 2.64 7.83 -16.68
CA ASN A 164 1.49 8.70 -16.99
C ASN A 164 1.79 10.21 -16.83
N GLY A 165 2.99 10.57 -16.40
CA GLY A 165 3.39 11.92 -16.00
C GLY A 165 2.51 12.48 -14.87
N PHE A 166 2.39 13.81 -14.80
CA PHE A 166 1.35 14.46 -13.98
C PHE A 166 -0.06 14.20 -14.52
N GLY A 167 -0.16 13.85 -15.81
CA GLY A 167 -1.36 13.41 -16.49
C GLY A 167 -2.58 14.25 -16.17
N HIS A 168 -3.56 13.60 -15.55
CA HIS A 168 -4.90 14.14 -15.34
C HIS A 168 -5.05 14.96 -14.05
N TYR A 169 -3.99 15.14 -13.26
CA TYR A 169 -4.04 15.94 -12.03
C TYR A 169 -3.91 17.44 -12.28
N LEU A 170 -3.18 17.84 -13.34
CA LEU A 170 -2.83 19.24 -13.58
C LEU A 170 -4.02 20.21 -13.69
N PRO A 171 -5.10 19.90 -14.44
CA PRO A 171 -6.19 20.86 -14.61
C PRO A 171 -6.83 21.27 -13.28
N GLY A 172 -7.08 20.30 -12.39
CA GLY A 172 -7.63 20.58 -11.07
C GLY A 172 -6.65 21.34 -10.20
N TYR A 173 -5.41 20.85 -10.11
CA TYR A 173 -4.36 21.45 -9.29
C TYR A 173 -4.14 22.93 -9.65
N LEU A 174 -3.95 23.23 -10.94
CA LEU A 174 -3.73 24.59 -11.42
C LEU A 174 -4.97 25.48 -11.27
N SER A 175 -6.18 24.93 -11.41
CA SER A 175 -7.42 25.70 -11.17
C SER A 175 -7.52 26.16 -9.70
N PHE A 176 -7.25 25.26 -8.75
CA PHE A 176 -7.23 25.59 -7.33
C PHE A 176 -6.16 26.64 -6.98
N PHE A 177 -4.95 26.52 -7.56
CA PHE A 177 -3.91 27.54 -7.34
C PHE A 177 -4.16 28.84 -8.09
N GLY A 178 -4.88 28.83 -9.20
CA GLY A 178 -5.40 30.05 -9.82
C GLY A 178 -6.40 30.75 -8.90
N TYR A 179 -7.33 30.00 -8.30
CA TYR A 179 -8.32 30.50 -7.35
C TYR A 179 -7.67 31.10 -6.10
N TRP A 180 -6.81 30.34 -5.41
CA TRP A 180 -6.10 30.84 -4.24
C TRP A 180 -5.06 31.91 -4.59
N GLY A 181 -4.47 31.86 -5.79
CA GLY A 181 -3.59 32.90 -6.31
C GLY A 181 -4.31 34.23 -6.51
N ALA A 182 -5.53 34.23 -7.07
CA ALA A 182 -6.36 35.43 -7.19
C ALA A 182 -6.69 36.01 -5.81
N PHE A 183 -7.06 35.16 -4.84
CA PHE A 183 -7.29 35.58 -3.47
C PHE A 183 -6.02 36.16 -2.80
N SER A 184 -4.88 35.51 -2.97
CA SER A 184 -3.58 36.00 -2.51
C SER A 184 -3.21 37.34 -3.16
N GLY A 185 -3.55 37.56 -4.43
CA GLY A 185 -3.42 38.85 -5.11
C GLY A 185 -4.25 39.95 -4.43
N ILE A 186 -5.48 39.64 -4.00
CA ILE A 186 -6.34 40.57 -3.24
C ILE A 186 -5.67 40.91 -1.90
N LEU A 187 -5.14 39.90 -1.19
CA LEU A 187 -4.41 40.12 0.07
C LEU A 187 -3.19 41.03 -0.13
N LEU A 188 -2.40 40.80 -1.17
CA LEU A 188 -1.23 41.65 -1.50
C LEU A 188 -1.65 43.07 -1.87
N LEU A 189 -2.73 43.23 -2.64
CA LEU A 189 -3.26 44.56 -2.99
C LEU A 189 -3.69 45.32 -1.73
N ILE A 190 -4.46 44.69 -0.83
CA ILE A 190 -4.86 45.30 0.44
C ILE A 190 -3.62 45.66 1.27
N SER A 191 -2.63 44.76 1.32
CA SER A 191 -1.37 45.00 2.01
C SER A 191 -0.64 46.23 1.48
N SER A 192 -0.60 46.39 0.15
CA SER A 192 0.04 47.54 -0.50
C SER A 192 -0.66 48.87 -0.18
N LEU A 193 -1.99 48.88 -0.06
CA LEU A 193 -2.77 50.09 0.28
C LEU A 193 -2.56 50.53 1.74
N TYR A 194 -2.40 49.55 2.63
CA TYR A 194 -2.17 49.76 4.06
C TYR A 194 -0.69 49.80 4.45
N TRP A 195 0.21 49.82 3.45
CA TRP A 195 1.64 49.96 3.66
C TRP A 195 1.91 51.27 4.39
N VAL A 196 2.69 51.17 5.45
CA VAL A 196 2.90 52.30 6.36
C VAL A 196 4.07 53.13 5.87
N ARG A 197 3.84 54.44 5.79
CA ARG A 197 4.85 55.44 5.43
C ARG A 197 4.62 56.70 6.25
N GLY A 198 5.66 57.19 6.93
CA GLY A 198 5.57 58.33 7.84
C GLY A 198 5.46 57.94 9.32
N SER A 199 5.37 58.96 10.19
CA SER A 199 5.44 58.82 11.65
C SER A 199 4.10 58.48 12.34
N ASP A 200 2.95 58.73 11.70
CA ASP A 200 1.64 58.42 12.27
C ASP A 200 1.25 56.95 12.01
N LEU A 201 1.43 56.12 13.04
CA LEU A 201 1.14 54.68 13.03
C LEU A 201 -0.31 54.35 13.44
N SER A 202 -1.17 55.35 13.68
CA SER A 202 -2.52 55.12 14.16
C SER A 202 -3.39 54.39 13.12
N ARG A 203 -4.31 53.52 13.59
CA ARG A 203 -5.23 52.79 12.70
C ARG A 203 -6.08 53.73 11.83
N LYS A 204 -6.45 54.91 12.36
CA LYS A 204 -7.24 55.93 11.65
C LYS A 204 -6.44 56.57 10.50
N ALA A 205 -5.17 56.92 10.73
CA ALA A 205 -4.31 57.48 9.70
C ALA A 205 -4.05 56.48 8.56
N ARG A 206 -3.77 55.21 8.91
CA ARG A 206 -3.58 54.14 7.92
C ARG A 206 -4.81 53.93 7.04
N GLY A 207 -6.02 53.96 7.62
CA GLY A 207 -7.27 53.87 6.86
C GLY A 207 -7.50 55.05 5.93
N ARG A 208 -7.13 56.27 6.34
CA ARG A 208 -7.19 57.47 5.49
C ARG A 208 -6.23 57.36 4.30
N ASN A 209 -4.98 56.95 4.57
CA ASN A 209 -3.96 56.75 3.53
C ASN A 209 -4.38 55.66 2.54
N ALA A 210 -4.94 54.54 3.03
CA ALA A 210 -5.44 53.48 2.16
C ALA A 210 -6.56 53.98 1.22
N ARG A 211 -7.48 54.81 1.72
CA ARG A 211 -8.54 55.42 0.88
C ARG A 211 -7.98 56.36 -0.18
N GLN A 212 -6.98 57.16 0.18
CA GLN A 212 -6.29 58.05 -0.77
C GLN A 212 -5.52 57.25 -1.84
N ASN A 213 -4.87 56.16 -1.44
CA ASN A 213 -4.12 55.28 -2.34
C ASN A 213 -5.03 54.39 -3.21
N PHE A 214 -6.33 54.28 -2.90
CA PHE A 214 -7.29 53.47 -3.65
C PHE A 214 -7.87 54.21 -4.86
N GLY A 215 -6.98 54.59 -5.78
CA GLY A 215 -7.29 55.25 -7.05
C GLY A 215 -7.84 54.30 -8.12
N PRO A 216 -7.92 54.73 -9.40
CA PRO A 216 -8.53 53.96 -10.48
C PRO A 216 -7.81 52.63 -10.78
N ILE A 217 -6.47 52.61 -10.74
CA ILE A 217 -5.69 51.40 -11.05
C ILE A 217 -5.90 50.30 -9.99
N PRO A 218 -5.70 50.53 -8.67
CA PRO A 218 -6.02 49.53 -7.65
C PRO A 218 -7.48 49.04 -7.68
N ARG A 219 -8.44 49.91 -8.02
CA ARG A 219 -9.85 49.52 -8.18
C ARG A 219 -10.04 48.54 -9.35
N MET A 220 -9.43 48.83 -10.49
CA MET A 220 -9.47 47.94 -11.66
C MET A 220 -8.80 46.60 -11.35
N VAL A 221 -7.63 46.61 -10.71
CA VAL A 221 -6.92 45.38 -10.31
C VAL A 221 -7.77 44.55 -9.34
N LEU A 222 -8.39 45.19 -8.34
CA LEU A 222 -9.30 44.51 -7.41
C LEU A 222 -10.49 43.89 -8.14
N ALA A 223 -11.11 44.63 -9.08
CA ALA A 223 -12.25 44.13 -9.85
C ALA A 223 -11.87 42.91 -10.69
N VAL A 224 -10.72 42.93 -11.37
CA VAL A 224 -10.21 41.79 -12.13
C VAL A 224 -9.92 40.59 -11.23
N LEU A 225 -9.25 40.79 -10.09
CA LEU A 225 -8.94 39.71 -9.15
C LEU A 225 -10.20 39.10 -8.54
N LEU A 226 -11.21 39.91 -8.20
CA LEU A 226 -12.50 39.42 -7.71
C LEU A 226 -13.24 38.63 -8.80
N LEU A 227 -13.24 39.12 -10.04
CA LEU A 227 -13.84 38.40 -11.16
C LEU A 227 -13.16 37.04 -11.39
N LEU A 228 -11.82 37.00 -11.34
CA LEU A 228 -11.05 35.76 -11.44
C LEU A 228 -11.34 34.81 -10.27
N PHE A 229 -11.38 35.33 -9.05
CA PHE A 229 -11.67 34.54 -7.85
C PHE A 229 -13.06 33.90 -7.91
N VAL A 230 -14.09 34.67 -8.28
CA VAL A 230 -15.46 34.16 -8.40
C VAL A 230 -15.59 33.19 -9.58
N SER A 231 -15.05 33.53 -10.76
CA SER A 231 -15.15 32.67 -11.94
C SER A 231 -14.43 31.33 -11.77
N LEU A 232 -13.19 31.33 -11.22
CA LEU A 232 -12.47 30.10 -10.91
C LEU A 232 -13.15 29.33 -9.79
N GLY A 233 -13.67 30.02 -8.76
CA GLY A 233 -14.46 29.38 -7.70
C GLY A 233 -15.70 28.66 -8.24
N SER A 234 -16.45 29.31 -9.13
CA SER A 234 -17.60 28.70 -9.80
C SER A 234 -17.22 27.54 -10.72
N PHE A 235 -16.12 27.68 -11.47
CA PHE A 235 -15.61 26.60 -12.34
C PHE A 235 -15.15 25.39 -11.52
N ILE A 236 -14.41 25.60 -10.43
CA ILE A 236 -14.01 24.54 -9.51
C ILE A 236 -15.26 23.89 -8.92
N TYR A 237 -16.20 24.68 -8.38
CA TYR A 237 -17.43 24.15 -7.80
C TYR A 237 -18.21 23.29 -8.80
N TYR A 238 -18.34 23.73 -10.06
CA TYR A 238 -18.98 22.93 -11.11
C TYR A 238 -18.26 21.58 -11.31
N ASN A 239 -16.93 21.57 -11.40
CA ASN A 239 -16.15 20.34 -11.54
C ASN A 239 -16.28 19.42 -10.32
N THR A 240 -16.22 19.99 -9.11
CA THR A 240 -16.07 19.25 -7.85
C THR A 240 -17.37 18.96 -7.09
N HIS A 241 -18.51 19.51 -7.53
CA HIS A 241 -19.81 19.30 -6.90
C HIS A 241 -20.91 18.92 -7.89
N VAL A 242 -20.84 19.41 -9.14
CA VAL A 242 -21.85 19.07 -10.18
C VAL A 242 -21.39 17.86 -11.00
N LEU A 243 -20.19 17.92 -11.60
CA LEU A 243 -19.66 16.80 -12.39
C LEU A 243 -19.18 15.63 -11.51
N ASN A 244 -18.53 15.95 -10.39
CA ASN A 244 -17.97 14.96 -9.48
C ASN A 244 -18.46 15.22 -8.04
N PRO A 245 -19.60 14.66 -7.60
CA PRO A 245 -20.16 14.93 -6.29
C PRO A 245 -19.15 14.73 -5.15
N PHE A 246 -18.97 15.77 -4.35
CA PHE A 246 -18.11 15.75 -3.16
C PHE A 246 -18.93 15.36 -1.92
N TYR A 247 -18.42 14.40 -1.16
CA TYR A 247 -18.96 14.01 0.13
C TYR A 247 -17.88 14.20 1.21
N THR A 248 -18.25 14.86 2.30
CA THR A 248 -17.43 14.88 3.52
C THR A 248 -17.31 13.48 4.11
N SER A 249 -16.33 13.27 4.99
CA SER A 249 -16.12 11.97 5.66
C SER A 249 -17.37 11.52 6.41
N LYS A 250 -18.07 12.45 7.09
CA LYS A 250 -19.33 12.18 7.81
C LYS A 250 -20.47 11.81 6.86
N GLN A 251 -20.60 12.49 5.72
CA GLN A 251 -21.64 12.18 4.73
C GLN A 251 -21.40 10.81 4.07
N PHE A 252 -20.14 10.50 3.74
CA PHE A 252 -19.80 9.19 3.17
C PHE A 252 -20.06 8.05 4.17
N GLN A 253 -19.66 8.22 5.44
CA GLN A 253 -19.97 7.27 6.51
C GLN A 253 -21.48 7.08 6.70
N LYS A 254 -22.25 8.17 6.62
CA LYS A 254 -23.72 8.12 6.67
C LYS A 254 -24.29 7.37 5.46
N LEU A 255 -23.75 7.57 4.27
CA LEU A 255 -24.18 6.85 3.06
C LEU A 255 -23.96 5.35 3.22
N GLN A 256 -22.78 4.92 3.70
CA GLN A 256 -22.50 3.50 3.98
C GLN A 256 -23.45 2.93 5.05
N ALA A 257 -23.74 3.69 6.10
CA ALA A 257 -24.70 3.26 7.13
C ALA A 257 -26.13 3.16 6.61
N ASP A 258 -26.57 4.13 5.78
CA ASP A 258 -27.90 4.12 5.16
C ASP A 258 -28.03 2.95 4.17
N TYR A 259 -26.97 2.64 3.41
CA TYR A 259 -26.91 1.45 2.55
C TYR A 259 -27.13 0.18 3.36
N GLU A 260 -26.38 0.00 4.44
CA GLU A 260 -26.47 -1.17 5.30
C GLU A 260 -27.88 -1.31 5.89
N LYS A 261 -28.41 -0.26 6.50
CA LYS A 261 -29.77 -0.26 7.09
C LYS A 261 -30.84 -0.63 6.06
N LYS A 262 -30.71 -0.15 4.82
CA LYS A 262 -31.71 -0.35 3.78
C LYS A 262 -31.64 -1.74 3.15
N TYR A 263 -30.43 -2.26 2.93
CA TYR A 263 -30.21 -3.44 2.08
C TYR A 263 -29.69 -4.69 2.81
N LYS A 264 -29.26 -4.61 4.08
CA LYS A 264 -28.74 -5.79 4.81
C LYS A 264 -29.74 -6.96 4.87
N LYS A 265 -31.05 -6.68 4.81
CA LYS A 265 -32.11 -7.68 4.68
C LYS A 265 -31.97 -8.59 3.44
N TYR A 266 -31.24 -8.16 2.41
CA TYR A 266 -30.98 -8.92 1.19
C TYR A 266 -29.71 -9.79 1.26
N ALA A 267 -28.87 -9.63 2.28
CA ALA A 267 -27.61 -10.37 2.43
C ALA A 267 -27.78 -11.90 2.49
N GLN A 268 -28.95 -12.38 2.90
CA GLN A 268 -29.23 -13.81 3.06
C GLN A 268 -30.12 -14.38 1.95
N ILE A 269 -30.54 -13.57 0.98
CA ILE A 269 -31.41 -14.02 -0.11
C ILE A 269 -30.59 -14.84 -1.13
N PRO A 270 -31.06 -16.01 -1.56
CA PRO A 270 -30.41 -16.77 -2.63
C PRO A 270 -30.23 -15.94 -3.90
N GLN A 271 -29.00 -15.93 -4.42
CA GLN A 271 -28.64 -15.25 -5.67
C GLN A 271 -27.94 -16.23 -6.61
N PRO A 272 -28.07 -16.06 -7.94
CA PRO A 272 -27.43 -16.97 -8.88
C PRO A 272 -25.91 -16.70 -8.90
N LYS A 273 -25.13 -17.75 -9.12
CA LYS A 273 -23.67 -17.61 -9.26
C LYS A 273 -23.30 -17.34 -10.71
N VAL A 274 -22.34 -16.43 -10.94
CA VAL A 274 -21.75 -16.25 -12.27
C VAL A 274 -20.92 -17.49 -12.62
N SER A 275 -21.19 -18.10 -13.78
CA SER A 275 -20.52 -19.30 -14.31
C SER A 275 -19.83 -19.08 -15.66
N GLY A 276 -20.04 -17.93 -16.29
CA GLY A 276 -19.36 -17.56 -17.53
C GLY A 276 -19.38 -16.06 -17.75
N VAL A 277 -18.31 -15.54 -18.35
CA VAL A 277 -18.11 -14.12 -18.62
C VAL A 277 -17.59 -13.96 -20.05
N LYS A 278 -18.31 -13.16 -20.84
CA LYS A 278 -17.85 -12.65 -22.13
C LYS A 278 -17.88 -11.12 -22.11
N LEU A 279 -16.77 -10.48 -22.43
CA LEU A 279 -16.64 -9.01 -22.42
C LEU A 279 -16.17 -8.45 -23.76
N GLU A 280 -16.65 -7.26 -24.07
CA GLU A 280 -16.15 -6.36 -25.10
C GLU A 280 -15.89 -5.01 -24.44
N VAL A 281 -14.62 -4.59 -24.33
CA VAL A 281 -14.24 -3.38 -23.61
C VAL A 281 -13.43 -2.46 -24.52
N ASP A 282 -13.99 -1.29 -24.79
CA ASP A 282 -13.33 -0.22 -25.53
C ASP A 282 -12.78 0.82 -24.55
N LEU A 283 -11.46 0.90 -24.46
CA LEU A 283 -10.73 1.88 -23.65
C LEU A 283 -10.35 3.10 -24.51
N PHE A 284 -10.59 4.30 -23.99
CA PHE A 284 -10.23 5.57 -24.66
C PHE A 284 -9.27 6.35 -23.76
N PRO A 285 -7.98 5.94 -23.68
CA PRO A 285 -7.02 6.54 -22.75
C PRO A 285 -6.88 8.06 -22.89
N GLU A 286 -6.93 8.59 -24.11
CA GLU A 286 -6.77 10.02 -24.41
C GLU A 286 -7.84 10.88 -23.75
N SER A 287 -9.05 10.32 -23.60
CA SER A 287 -10.19 11.01 -22.98
C SER A 287 -10.58 10.42 -21.63
N ARG A 288 -9.83 9.43 -21.13
CA ARG A 288 -10.10 8.70 -19.88
C ARG A 288 -11.52 8.15 -19.81
N LYS A 289 -11.98 7.52 -20.89
CA LYS A 289 -13.31 6.92 -21.01
C LYS A 289 -13.22 5.41 -21.24
N MET A 290 -14.28 4.70 -20.90
CA MET A 290 -14.46 3.29 -21.21
C MET A 290 -15.90 3.03 -21.67
N ARG A 291 -16.07 2.15 -22.64
CA ARG A 291 -17.35 1.51 -22.94
C ARG A 291 -17.18 0.01 -22.80
N ALA A 292 -18.11 -0.63 -22.12
CA ALA A 292 -18.10 -2.07 -21.95
C ALA A 292 -19.44 -2.66 -22.35
N LYS A 293 -19.41 -3.74 -23.10
CA LYS A 293 -20.53 -4.65 -23.28
C LYS A 293 -20.14 -6.00 -22.69
N GLY A 294 -21.06 -6.65 -22.02
CA GLY A 294 -20.76 -7.94 -21.44
C GLY A 294 -21.97 -8.84 -21.34
N THR A 295 -21.70 -10.13 -21.27
CA THR A 295 -22.68 -11.17 -21.00
C THR A 295 -22.16 -12.03 -19.85
N TYR A 296 -22.94 -12.11 -18.78
CA TYR A 296 -22.77 -13.11 -17.74
C TYR A 296 -23.72 -14.27 -17.97
N THR A 297 -23.18 -15.48 -17.87
CA THR A 297 -24.00 -16.69 -17.65
C THR A 297 -24.21 -16.83 -16.16
N LEU A 298 -25.46 -16.75 -15.72
CA LEU A 298 -25.86 -16.89 -14.32
C LEU A 298 -26.51 -18.26 -14.13
N GLN A 299 -26.09 -18.99 -13.10
CA GLN A 299 -26.62 -20.30 -12.76
C GLN A 299 -27.17 -20.31 -11.34
N ASN A 300 -28.37 -20.85 -11.14
CA ASN A 300 -28.85 -21.14 -9.80
C ASN A 300 -28.16 -22.39 -9.27
N LYS A 301 -27.13 -22.21 -8.43
CA LYS A 301 -26.45 -23.31 -7.73
C LYS A 301 -26.99 -23.56 -6.32
N THR A 302 -28.12 -22.92 -5.98
CA THR A 302 -28.78 -23.11 -4.68
C THR A 302 -29.88 -24.18 -4.80
N GLN A 303 -30.41 -24.62 -3.66
CA GLN A 303 -31.55 -25.55 -3.61
C GLN A 303 -32.91 -24.85 -3.64
N GLN A 304 -32.93 -23.51 -3.75
CA GLN A 304 -34.16 -22.70 -3.71
C GLN A 304 -34.39 -22.01 -5.04
N ASP A 305 -35.66 -21.79 -5.39
CA ASP A 305 -36.04 -20.99 -6.56
C ASP A 305 -35.66 -19.53 -6.36
N ILE A 306 -35.00 -18.93 -7.34
CA ILE A 306 -34.60 -17.52 -7.31
C ILE A 306 -35.64 -16.69 -8.06
N LYS A 307 -36.32 -15.80 -7.35
CA LYS A 307 -37.34 -14.90 -7.93
C LYS A 307 -36.79 -13.54 -8.31
N GLU A 308 -35.75 -13.08 -7.63
CA GLU A 308 -35.16 -11.75 -7.82
C GLU A 308 -33.66 -11.84 -7.99
N ILE A 309 -33.13 -11.04 -8.91
CA ILE A 309 -31.69 -10.85 -9.09
C ILE A 309 -31.36 -9.42 -8.69
N HIS A 310 -30.44 -9.29 -7.73
CA HIS A 310 -29.99 -8.02 -7.21
C HIS A 310 -28.64 -7.69 -7.84
N LEU A 311 -28.45 -6.45 -8.28
CA LEU A 311 -27.22 -5.96 -8.86
C LEU A 311 -26.73 -4.73 -8.10
N LEU A 312 -25.43 -4.66 -7.85
CA LEU A 312 -24.74 -3.44 -7.42
C LEU A 312 -23.69 -3.06 -8.46
N LEU A 313 -23.55 -1.76 -8.74
CA LEU A 313 -22.41 -1.21 -9.45
C LEU A 313 -21.54 -0.40 -8.49
N PHE A 314 -20.26 -0.77 -8.37
CA PHE A 314 -19.26 0.16 -7.87
C PHE A 314 -18.84 1.10 -9.01
N ASN A 315 -18.54 2.36 -8.65
CA ASN A 315 -18.32 3.47 -9.56
C ASN A 315 -19.52 3.67 -10.52
N ARG A 316 -20.33 4.71 -10.30
CA ARG A 316 -21.51 4.96 -11.12
C ARG A 316 -21.15 5.21 -12.60
N PRO A 317 -21.63 4.41 -13.56
CA PRO A 317 -21.48 4.73 -14.98
C PRO A 317 -22.42 5.86 -15.38
N GLN A 318 -22.04 6.68 -16.36
CA GLN A 318 -22.91 7.70 -16.93
C GLN A 318 -24.09 7.10 -17.71
N LYS A 319 -23.88 5.92 -18.31
CA LYS A 319 -24.94 5.17 -18.99
C LYS A 319 -24.80 3.70 -18.65
N TYR A 320 -25.91 3.07 -18.30
CA TYR A 320 -25.99 1.63 -18.09
C TYR A 320 -27.27 1.08 -18.71
N LYS A 321 -27.19 -0.17 -19.17
CA LYS A 321 -28.34 -0.94 -19.64
C LYS A 321 -28.15 -2.38 -19.23
N PHE A 322 -29.20 -2.98 -18.70
CA PHE A 322 -29.23 -4.39 -18.32
C PHE A 322 -30.38 -5.09 -19.03
N SER A 323 -30.13 -6.30 -19.53
CA SER A 323 -31.18 -7.15 -20.10
C SER A 323 -30.94 -8.60 -19.74
N PHE A 324 -32.02 -9.31 -19.44
CA PHE A 324 -31.98 -10.74 -19.14
C PHE A 324 -32.50 -11.53 -20.34
N SER A 325 -31.99 -12.75 -20.54
CA SER A 325 -32.49 -13.67 -21.58
C SER A 325 -33.91 -14.18 -21.30
N VAL A 326 -34.46 -13.88 -20.13
CA VAL A 326 -35.82 -14.21 -19.72
C VAL A 326 -36.59 -12.93 -19.41
N PRO A 327 -37.93 -12.92 -19.57
CA PRO A 327 -38.74 -11.77 -19.21
C PRO A 327 -38.65 -11.42 -17.72
N THR A 328 -38.41 -10.15 -17.41
CA THR A 328 -38.45 -9.58 -16.06
C THR A 328 -39.65 -8.64 -15.88
N GLN A 329 -40.17 -8.52 -14.67
CA GLN A 329 -41.19 -7.54 -14.29
C GLN A 329 -40.57 -6.54 -13.32
N ALA A 330 -40.76 -5.25 -13.61
CA ALA A 330 -40.41 -4.09 -12.79
C ALA A 330 -38.94 -4.02 -12.28
N LEU A 331 -38.19 -3.04 -12.79
CA LEU A 331 -36.92 -2.64 -12.20
C LEU A 331 -37.21 -1.75 -10.98
N LYS A 332 -36.75 -2.16 -9.80
CA LYS A 332 -36.59 -1.24 -8.66
C LYS A 332 -35.15 -0.76 -8.66
N ALA A 333 -34.90 0.41 -9.24
CA ALA A 333 -33.61 1.07 -9.22
C ALA A 333 -33.54 2.04 -8.02
N ASP A 334 -32.49 1.94 -7.23
CA ASP A 334 -32.08 3.00 -6.33
C ASP A 334 -30.78 3.62 -6.84
N GLU A 335 -30.95 4.71 -7.57
CA GLU A 335 -29.86 5.49 -8.16
C GLU A 335 -28.93 6.16 -7.14
N LYS A 336 -29.37 6.30 -5.87
CA LYS A 336 -28.50 6.85 -4.82
C LYS A 336 -27.41 5.87 -4.42
N PHE A 337 -27.71 4.56 -4.51
CA PHE A 337 -26.82 3.48 -4.09
C PHE A 337 -26.36 2.58 -5.23
N ASP A 338 -26.75 2.90 -6.47
CA ASP A 338 -26.53 2.07 -7.66
C ASP A 338 -26.92 0.60 -7.43
N PHE A 339 -28.04 0.41 -6.73
CA PHE A 339 -28.59 -0.89 -6.38
C PHE A 339 -29.87 -1.16 -7.16
N TYR A 340 -29.91 -2.29 -7.86
CA TYR A 340 -30.97 -2.63 -8.81
C TYR A 340 -31.57 -3.99 -8.45
N VAL A 341 -32.90 -4.08 -8.41
CA VAL A 341 -33.62 -5.34 -8.19
C VAL A 341 -34.46 -5.65 -9.43
N TYR A 342 -34.23 -6.83 -9.99
CA TYR A 342 -34.98 -7.39 -11.12
C TYR A 342 -35.78 -8.60 -10.67
N THR A 343 -37.11 -8.54 -10.79
CA THR A 343 -37.97 -9.70 -10.53
C THR A 343 -38.18 -10.50 -11.82
N LEU A 344 -37.91 -11.80 -11.78
CA LEU A 344 -38.10 -12.71 -12.91
C LEU A 344 -39.59 -13.08 -13.04
N LYS A 345 -40.17 -13.05 -14.26
CA LYS A 345 -41.57 -13.49 -14.46
C LYS A 345 -41.75 -14.99 -14.16
N LYS A 346 -40.70 -15.78 -14.41
CA LYS A 346 -40.61 -17.19 -14.02
C LYS A 346 -39.40 -17.33 -13.10
N PRO A 347 -39.56 -17.87 -11.87
CA PRO A 347 -38.43 -18.11 -10.98
C PRO A 347 -37.37 -18.99 -11.64
N LEU A 348 -36.10 -18.68 -11.40
CA LEU A 348 -34.97 -19.47 -11.86
C LEU A 348 -34.81 -20.68 -10.92
N LYS A 349 -35.16 -21.88 -11.39
CA LYS A 349 -35.10 -23.11 -10.59
C LYS A 349 -33.66 -23.58 -10.33
N PRO A 350 -33.41 -24.39 -9.29
CA PRO A 350 -32.11 -25.04 -9.08
C PRO A 350 -31.55 -25.69 -10.36
N GLY A 351 -30.26 -25.47 -10.62
CA GLY A 351 -29.55 -25.95 -11.79
C GLY A 351 -29.78 -25.14 -13.08
N GLN A 352 -30.86 -24.36 -13.19
CA GLN A 352 -31.16 -23.58 -14.39
C GLN A 352 -30.17 -22.42 -14.58
N GLN A 353 -30.03 -22.02 -15.85
CA GLN A 353 -29.18 -20.91 -16.27
C GLN A 353 -29.98 -19.84 -17.01
N LEU A 354 -29.52 -18.60 -16.92
CA LEU A 354 -29.95 -17.50 -17.77
C LEU A 354 -28.76 -16.60 -18.11
N ARG A 355 -28.93 -15.68 -19.05
CA ARG A 355 -27.92 -14.68 -19.41
C ARG A 355 -28.32 -13.30 -18.93
N LEU A 356 -27.38 -12.58 -18.33
CA LEU A 356 -27.44 -11.14 -18.08
C LEU A 356 -26.53 -10.44 -19.09
N ASN A 357 -27.09 -9.64 -19.97
CA ASN A 357 -26.33 -8.74 -20.83
C ASN A 357 -26.30 -7.35 -20.22
N PHE A 358 -25.17 -6.67 -20.35
CA PHE A 358 -25.02 -5.31 -19.89
C PHE A 358 -24.24 -4.45 -20.88
N GLU A 359 -24.57 -3.17 -20.89
CA GLU A 359 -23.82 -2.12 -21.58
C GLU A 359 -23.53 -1.01 -20.57
N LEU A 360 -22.27 -0.60 -20.45
CA LEU A 360 -21.81 0.39 -19.48
C LEU A 360 -20.93 1.43 -20.19
N ALA A 361 -21.09 2.69 -19.83
CA ALA A 361 -20.24 3.78 -20.32
C ALA A 361 -19.73 4.62 -19.15
N TYR A 362 -18.40 4.77 -19.10
CA TYR A 362 -17.66 5.48 -18.08
C TYR A 362 -16.89 6.65 -18.69
N SER A 363 -16.93 7.80 -18.04
CA SER A 363 -16.27 9.04 -18.46
C SER A 363 -15.72 9.76 -17.23
N ASN A 364 -14.43 10.10 -17.23
CA ASN A 364 -13.83 10.94 -16.20
C ASN A 364 -13.87 12.40 -16.66
N GLU A 365 -14.98 13.09 -16.39
CA GLU A 365 -15.18 14.49 -16.77
C GLU A 365 -14.72 15.45 -15.67
N GLY A 366 -14.01 16.51 -16.06
CA GLY A 366 -13.50 17.48 -15.12
C GLY A 366 -12.47 16.93 -14.13
N PHE A 367 -12.45 17.48 -12.93
CA PHE A 367 -11.59 17.04 -11.83
C PHE A 367 -12.33 17.01 -10.49
N ARG A 368 -11.84 16.20 -9.56
CA ARG A 368 -12.45 16.00 -8.25
C ARG A 368 -11.91 17.00 -7.24
N ASN A 369 -12.67 17.21 -6.15
CA ASN A 369 -12.21 18.04 -5.05
C ASN A 369 -10.92 17.48 -4.41
N ARG A 370 -10.77 16.15 -4.39
CA ARG A 370 -9.59 15.44 -3.88
C ARG A 370 -9.22 14.29 -4.81
N GLY A 371 -7.94 14.17 -5.11
CA GLY A 371 -7.38 13.14 -5.98
C GLY A 371 -7.97 13.16 -7.39
N SER A 372 -7.97 12.00 -8.02
CA SER A 372 -8.66 11.74 -9.29
C SER A 372 -8.93 10.25 -9.43
N ASN A 373 -9.71 9.86 -10.43
CA ASN A 373 -9.81 8.45 -10.81
C ASN A 373 -8.50 7.98 -11.48
N THR A 374 -7.83 7.01 -10.88
CA THR A 374 -6.52 6.52 -11.33
C THR A 374 -6.61 5.20 -12.10
N ASP A 375 -7.81 4.67 -12.30
CA ASP A 375 -8.04 3.39 -12.97
C ASP A 375 -8.04 3.57 -14.49
N LEU A 376 -8.69 4.64 -14.99
CA LEU A 376 -8.76 5.00 -16.40
C LEU A 376 -7.88 6.22 -16.66
N VAL A 377 -6.66 5.98 -17.15
CA VAL A 377 -5.61 6.98 -17.33
C VAL A 377 -5.02 6.96 -18.74
N HIS A 378 -4.26 8.00 -19.10
CA HIS A 378 -3.72 8.15 -20.45
C HIS A 378 -2.70 7.07 -20.81
N ASN A 379 -1.91 6.58 -19.86
CA ASN A 379 -1.01 5.44 -20.03
C ASN A 379 -0.94 4.62 -18.73
N GLY A 380 -1.18 3.31 -18.81
CA GLY A 380 -1.21 2.43 -17.63
C GLY A 380 -2.58 2.34 -16.96
N THR A 381 -3.67 2.33 -17.75
CA THR A 381 -5.01 1.98 -17.25
C THR A 381 -4.96 0.60 -16.59
N PHE A 382 -5.53 0.47 -15.40
CA PHE A 382 -5.63 -0.78 -14.65
C PHE A 382 -6.88 -0.76 -13.76
N PHE A 383 -7.70 -1.81 -13.86
CA PHE A 383 -8.76 -2.10 -12.92
C PHE A 383 -9.08 -3.60 -12.91
N ASN A 384 -9.80 -4.05 -11.88
CA ASN A 384 -10.34 -5.40 -11.80
C ASN A 384 -11.86 -5.42 -11.96
N ASN A 385 -12.40 -6.63 -12.12
CA ASN A 385 -13.81 -6.83 -12.41
C ASN A 385 -14.78 -6.30 -11.34
N PHE A 386 -14.34 -6.18 -10.09
CA PHE A 386 -15.20 -5.69 -9.02
C PHE A 386 -15.45 -4.18 -9.10
N ALA A 387 -14.58 -3.42 -9.75
CA ALA A 387 -14.63 -1.96 -9.74
C ALA A 387 -15.58 -1.36 -10.79
N TYR A 388 -15.87 -2.07 -11.89
CA TYR A 388 -16.59 -1.50 -13.04
C TYR A 388 -17.65 -2.42 -13.67
N PHE A 389 -17.79 -3.67 -13.21
CA PHE A 389 -18.80 -4.58 -13.75
C PHE A 389 -19.86 -4.92 -12.69
N PRO A 390 -21.06 -5.37 -13.12
CA PRO A 390 -22.16 -5.64 -12.19
C PRO A 390 -21.77 -6.71 -11.19
N LEU A 391 -22.03 -6.44 -9.91
CA LEU A 391 -21.91 -7.42 -8.84
C LEU A 391 -23.27 -7.99 -8.53
N ILE A 392 -23.35 -9.31 -8.42
CA ILE A 392 -24.60 -10.00 -8.06
C ILE A 392 -24.76 -9.94 -6.55
N GLY A 393 -25.97 -9.66 -6.06
CA GLY A 393 -26.31 -9.71 -4.64
C GLY A 393 -25.85 -8.50 -3.82
N TYR A 394 -26.11 -8.59 -2.52
CA TYR A 394 -25.70 -7.62 -1.52
C TYR A 394 -24.17 -7.60 -1.35
N GLN A 395 -23.56 -6.43 -1.17
CA GLN A 395 -22.11 -6.30 -1.07
C GLN A 395 -21.71 -5.77 0.31
N GLU A 396 -21.09 -6.61 1.13
CA GLU A 396 -20.57 -6.20 2.45
C GLU A 396 -19.43 -5.18 2.38
N ALA A 397 -18.78 -5.04 1.22
CA ALA A 397 -17.75 -4.03 0.97
C ALA A 397 -18.32 -2.59 0.95
N ALA A 398 -19.64 -2.43 0.74
CA ALA A 398 -20.31 -1.13 0.78
C ALA A 398 -20.75 -0.72 2.21
N GLU A 399 -20.60 -1.61 3.20
CA GLU A 399 -20.94 -1.33 4.60
C GLU A 399 -19.96 -0.37 5.28
N LEU A 400 -20.44 0.23 6.37
CA LEU A 400 -19.60 1.06 7.24
C LEU A 400 -18.63 0.18 8.04
N GLY A 401 -17.33 0.46 7.95
CA GLY A 401 -16.30 -0.43 8.52
C GLY A 401 -16.06 -0.31 10.03
N LEU A 402 -15.90 0.91 10.55
CA LEU A 402 -15.38 1.16 11.91
C LEU A 402 -16.47 1.06 13.00
N ASP A 403 -16.29 0.19 13.99
CA ASP A 403 -17.28 -0.09 15.05
C ASP A 403 -17.69 1.16 15.86
N GLU A 404 -16.74 2.04 16.20
CA GLU A 404 -17.05 3.29 16.90
C GLU A 404 -17.99 4.20 16.08
N ILE A 405 -17.82 4.22 14.76
CA ILE A 405 -18.65 5.02 13.85
C ILE A 405 -19.99 4.31 13.63
N ARG A 406 -19.99 2.98 13.55
CA ARG A 406 -21.22 2.16 13.48
C ARG A 406 -22.10 2.42 14.68
N GLN A 407 -21.54 2.43 15.89
CA GLN A 407 -22.27 2.76 17.12
C GLN A 407 -22.90 4.16 17.05
N LYS A 408 -22.14 5.18 16.61
CA LYS A 408 -22.67 6.56 16.40
C LYS A 408 -23.79 6.62 15.36
N GLN A 409 -23.81 5.70 14.40
CA GLN A 409 -24.86 5.57 13.39
C GLN A 409 -26.00 4.63 13.82
N GLY A 410 -25.99 4.10 15.05
CA GLY A 410 -27.01 3.15 15.53
C GLY A 410 -26.95 1.78 14.85
N LEU A 411 -25.77 1.37 14.39
CA LEU A 411 -25.50 0.05 13.83
C LEU A 411 -24.78 -0.83 14.87
N PRO A 412 -25.05 -2.15 14.88
CA PRO A 412 -24.29 -3.07 15.71
C PRO A 412 -22.82 -3.14 15.26
N PRO A 413 -21.87 -3.58 16.11
CA PRO A 413 -20.51 -3.87 15.68
C PRO A 413 -20.48 -4.80 14.46
N ARG A 414 -19.49 -4.63 13.58
CA ARG A 414 -19.38 -5.45 12.39
C ARG A 414 -19.16 -6.92 12.80
N PRO A 415 -19.93 -7.88 12.25
CA PRO A 415 -19.66 -9.29 12.46
C PRO A 415 -18.21 -9.61 12.08
N ARG A 416 -17.58 -10.49 12.86
CA ARG A 416 -16.26 -11.03 12.51
C ARG A 416 -16.40 -11.98 11.31
N THR A 417 -15.29 -12.37 10.71
CA THR A 417 -15.26 -13.40 9.67
C THR A 417 -16.00 -14.65 10.16
N PRO A 418 -16.81 -15.31 9.30
CA PRO A 418 -17.54 -16.53 9.68
C PRO A 418 -16.63 -17.58 10.32
N ALA A 419 -17.18 -18.32 11.28
CA ALA A 419 -16.46 -19.39 11.96
C ALA A 419 -15.94 -20.44 10.96
N ILE A 420 -14.82 -21.08 11.30
CA ILE A 420 -14.16 -22.06 10.44
C ILE A 420 -15.05 -23.28 10.08
N ASP A 421 -16.07 -23.58 10.87
CA ASP A 421 -17.06 -24.64 10.66
C ASP A 421 -18.44 -24.14 10.20
N ASP A 422 -18.57 -22.87 9.81
CA ASP A 422 -19.83 -22.35 9.29
C ASP A 422 -20.18 -23.08 7.96
N PRO A 423 -21.27 -23.86 7.93
CA PRO A 423 -21.60 -24.69 6.76
C PRO A 423 -22.04 -23.85 5.56
N LYS A 424 -22.57 -22.64 5.78
CA LYS A 424 -22.97 -21.74 4.71
C LYS A 424 -21.73 -21.08 4.10
N ALA A 425 -20.84 -20.55 4.94
CA ALA A 425 -19.63 -19.88 4.48
C ALA A 425 -18.67 -20.84 3.73
N GLN A 426 -18.73 -22.15 4.02
CA GLN A 426 -18.02 -23.17 3.25
C GLN A 426 -18.56 -23.36 1.82
N GLN A 427 -19.78 -22.91 1.51
CA GLN A 427 -20.32 -22.93 0.14
C GLN A 427 -19.88 -21.73 -0.71
N GLU A 428 -19.15 -20.79 -0.11
CA GLU A 428 -18.69 -19.54 -0.71
C GLU A 428 -17.16 -19.51 -0.67
N ASN A 429 -16.52 -19.04 -1.74
CA ASN A 429 -15.07 -18.82 -1.70
C ASN A 429 -14.76 -17.43 -1.10
N PHE A 430 -13.56 -17.28 -0.57
CA PHE A 430 -13.13 -16.05 0.12
C PHE A 430 -13.02 -14.81 -0.78
N ILE A 431 -13.02 -14.96 -2.11
CA ILE A 431 -12.88 -13.83 -3.06
C ILE A 431 -14.24 -13.28 -3.48
N ASN A 432 -15.20 -14.15 -3.81
CA ASN A 432 -16.51 -13.75 -4.31
C ASN A 432 -17.59 -14.76 -3.90
N GLN A 433 -18.56 -14.32 -3.10
CA GLN A 433 -19.66 -15.14 -2.58
C GLN A 433 -20.65 -15.57 -3.68
N HIS A 434 -20.73 -14.81 -4.78
CA HIS A 434 -21.72 -15.01 -5.86
C HIS A 434 -21.08 -15.49 -7.17
N SER A 435 -19.93 -16.17 -7.10
CA SER A 435 -19.32 -16.83 -8.25
C SER A 435 -18.35 -17.91 -7.81
N ASP A 436 -18.08 -18.89 -8.67
CA ASP A 436 -17.04 -19.91 -8.47
C ASP A 436 -16.03 -19.81 -9.63
N PHE A 437 -15.69 -20.93 -10.26
CA PHE A 437 -14.99 -20.96 -11.54
C PHE A 437 -15.92 -20.58 -12.70
N ILE A 438 -15.42 -19.76 -13.61
CA ILE A 438 -16.10 -19.23 -14.79
C ILE A 438 -15.34 -19.58 -16.07
N THR A 439 -16.08 -19.74 -17.16
CA THR A 439 -15.49 -19.57 -18.50
C THR A 439 -15.24 -18.07 -18.75
N PHE A 440 -14.11 -17.73 -19.38
CA PHE A 440 -13.72 -16.33 -19.58
C PHE A 440 -13.25 -16.05 -21.02
N GLU A 441 -13.84 -15.03 -21.63
CA GLU A 441 -13.45 -14.47 -22.91
C GLU A 441 -13.59 -12.93 -22.87
N ALA A 442 -12.59 -12.22 -23.38
CA ALA A 442 -12.62 -10.76 -23.46
C ALA A 442 -12.05 -10.27 -24.78
N THR A 443 -12.76 -9.35 -25.42
CA THR A 443 -12.23 -8.54 -26.53
C THR A 443 -11.99 -7.13 -26.03
N LEU A 444 -10.75 -6.68 -26.08
CA LEU A 444 -10.35 -5.35 -25.64
C LEU A 444 -9.96 -4.51 -26.85
N SER A 445 -10.31 -3.23 -26.83
CA SER A 445 -9.78 -2.26 -27.80
C SER A 445 -9.21 -1.04 -27.10
N THR A 446 -8.13 -0.47 -27.64
CA THR A 446 -7.43 0.68 -27.06
C THR A 446 -6.78 1.56 -28.13
N ALA A 447 -6.05 2.58 -27.69
CA ALA A 447 -5.24 3.47 -28.52
C ALA A 447 -4.26 2.66 -29.42
N PRO A 448 -3.96 3.15 -30.63
CA PRO A 448 -3.16 2.41 -31.62
C PRO A 448 -1.70 2.15 -31.20
N ASP A 449 -1.19 2.88 -30.22
CA ASP A 449 0.15 2.79 -29.64
C ASP A 449 0.19 2.02 -28.31
N GLN A 450 -0.95 1.57 -27.79
CA GLN A 450 -1.04 0.80 -26.55
C GLN A 450 -1.32 -0.68 -26.80
N ILE A 451 -1.06 -1.49 -25.77
CA ILE A 451 -1.44 -2.91 -25.70
C ILE A 451 -2.47 -3.04 -24.59
N ALA A 452 -3.63 -3.63 -24.90
CA ALA A 452 -4.63 -3.98 -23.92
C ALA A 452 -4.49 -5.46 -23.53
N ILE A 453 -4.57 -5.76 -22.23
CA ILE A 453 -4.32 -7.09 -21.67
C ILE A 453 -5.46 -7.46 -20.71
N ALA A 454 -5.96 -8.69 -20.85
CA ALA A 454 -6.78 -9.39 -19.87
C ALA A 454 -6.24 -10.81 -19.68
N PRO A 455 -6.68 -11.54 -18.62
CA PRO A 455 -6.39 -12.96 -18.47
C PRO A 455 -6.74 -13.80 -19.72
N GLY A 456 -5.89 -14.78 -19.99
CA GLY A 456 -6.08 -15.72 -21.09
C GLY A 456 -5.08 -15.59 -22.22
N TYR A 457 -5.25 -16.45 -23.22
CA TYR A 457 -4.34 -16.55 -24.35
C TYR A 457 -4.85 -15.67 -25.48
N LEU A 458 -3.95 -14.90 -26.07
CA LEU A 458 -4.26 -14.06 -27.23
C LEU A 458 -4.70 -14.96 -28.39
N GLN A 459 -5.96 -14.82 -28.78
CA GLN A 459 -6.56 -15.52 -29.92
C GLN A 459 -6.34 -14.74 -31.20
N LYS A 460 -6.51 -13.41 -31.12
CA LYS A 460 -6.46 -12.52 -32.28
C LYS A 460 -6.02 -11.13 -31.85
N GLU A 461 -5.18 -10.51 -32.67
CA GLU A 461 -4.85 -9.09 -32.62
C GLU A 461 -5.16 -8.47 -33.98
N TRP A 462 -5.78 -7.29 -34.01
CA TRP A 462 -6.03 -6.56 -35.26
C TRP A 462 -6.16 -5.06 -35.03
N ARG A 463 -6.13 -4.29 -36.13
CA ARG A 463 -6.42 -2.86 -36.13
C ARG A 463 -7.72 -2.59 -36.89
N LYS A 464 -8.57 -1.71 -36.37
CA LYS A 464 -9.82 -1.28 -37.02
C LYS A 464 -10.16 0.13 -36.55
N ASN A 465 -10.58 1.00 -37.46
CA ASN A 465 -11.02 2.38 -37.15
C ASN A 465 -10.01 3.16 -36.29
N GLY A 466 -8.71 3.08 -36.60
CA GLY A 466 -7.65 3.76 -35.85
C GLY A 466 -7.35 3.20 -34.46
N ARG A 467 -7.96 2.07 -34.07
CA ARG A 467 -7.80 1.43 -32.76
C ARG A 467 -7.18 0.05 -32.89
N ARG A 468 -6.52 -0.41 -31.84
CA ARG A 468 -5.93 -1.77 -31.75
C ARG A 468 -6.79 -2.65 -30.86
N TYR A 469 -7.03 -3.87 -31.31
CA TYR A 469 -7.94 -4.84 -30.69
C TYR A 469 -7.21 -6.13 -30.32
N PHE A 470 -7.62 -6.74 -29.22
CA PHE A 470 -7.06 -7.96 -28.66
C PHE A 470 -8.18 -8.86 -28.15
N GLN A 471 -8.24 -10.10 -28.64
CA GLN A 471 -9.18 -11.10 -28.13
C GLN A 471 -8.41 -12.10 -27.27
N TYR A 472 -8.80 -12.23 -26.00
CA TYR A 472 -8.27 -13.20 -25.05
C TYR A 472 -9.34 -14.23 -24.68
N LYS A 473 -8.91 -15.48 -24.53
CA LYS A 473 -9.78 -16.56 -24.07
C LYS A 473 -9.00 -17.52 -23.18
N MET A 474 -9.61 -17.93 -22.07
CA MET A 474 -9.07 -19.02 -21.25
C MET A 474 -9.43 -20.38 -21.88
N ASP A 475 -8.50 -21.33 -21.81
CA ASP A 475 -8.72 -22.72 -22.25
C ASP A 475 -9.30 -23.62 -21.15
N ALA A 476 -9.34 -23.13 -19.90
CA ALA A 476 -9.96 -23.78 -18.75
C ALA A 476 -10.71 -22.75 -17.87
N PRO A 477 -11.70 -23.18 -17.07
CA PRO A 477 -12.36 -22.29 -16.11
C PRO A 477 -11.38 -21.67 -15.11
N ILE A 478 -11.59 -20.40 -14.79
CA ILE A 478 -10.80 -19.64 -13.81
C ILE A 478 -11.71 -19.07 -12.73
N LEU A 479 -11.18 -18.73 -11.56
CA LEU A 479 -11.96 -17.99 -10.58
C LEU A 479 -12.45 -16.66 -11.18
N ASN A 480 -13.66 -16.19 -10.81
CA ASN A 480 -14.22 -14.92 -11.28
C ASN A 480 -13.54 -13.70 -10.65
N PHE A 481 -12.27 -13.56 -11.00
CA PHE A 481 -11.34 -12.57 -10.51
C PHE A 481 -10.35 -12.29 -11.64
N TYR A 482 -10.53 -11.16 -12.31
CA TYR A 482 -9.75 -10.80 -13.49
C TYR A 482 -9.52 -9.29 -13.58
N SER A 483 -8.46 -8.91 -14.28
CA SER A 483 -8.07 -7.51 -14.51
C SER A 483 -8.09 -7.16 -15.99
N ILE A 484 -8.19 -5.85 -16.25
CA ILE A 484 -8.03 -5.24 -17.57
C ILE A 484 -6.96 -4.16 -17.45
N LEU A 485 -5.99 -4.21 -18.35
CA LEU A 485 -4.87 -3.28 -18.40
C LEU A 485 -4.72 -2.68 -19.79
N SER A 486 -4.23 -1.44 -19.87
CA SER A 486 -3.80 -0.83 -21.13
C SER A 486 -2.65 0.14 -20.91
N GLY A 487 -1.58 -0.02 -21.69
CA GLY A 487 -0.44 0.87 -21.62
C GLY A 487 0.54 0.71 -22.77
N ARG A 488 1.53 1.60 -22.80
CA ARG A 488 2.69 1.55 -23.69
C ARG A 488 3.76 0.67 -23.05
N PHE A 489 3.81 -0.57 -23.50
CA PHE A 489 4.72 -1.57 -22.93
C PHE A 489 5.84 -1.92 -23.91
N ALA A 490 7.06 -1.99 -23.38
CA ALA A 490 8.08 -2.88 -23.89
C ALA A 490 7.86 -4.29 -23.29
N LEU A 491 8.40 -5.31 -23.95
CA LEU A 491 8.12 -6.71 -23.63
C LEU A 491 9.41 -7.51 -23.50
N LYS A 492 9.66 -8.05 -22.31
CA LYS A 492 10.70 -9.06 -22.08
C LYS A 492 10.06 -10.44 -22.09
N LYS A 493 10.65 -11.38 -22.84
CA LYS A 493 10.15 -12.75 -22.97
C LYS A 493 11.21 -13.76 -22.56
N ASP A 494 10.73 -14.90 -22.07
CA ASP A 494 11.54 -16.08 -21.86
C ASP A 494 10.65 -17.33 -21.87
N LEU A 495 11.25 -18.50 -21.82
CA LEU A 495 10.58 -19.78 -21.64
C LEU A 495 11.03 -20.43 -20.34
N TRP A 496 10.09 -21.08 -19.67
CA TRP A 496 10.36 -21.99 -18.59
C TRP A 496 10.00 -23.41 -19.04
N LYS A 497 10.90 -24.36 -18.76
CA LYS A 497 10.69 -25.79 -19.00
C LYS A 497 10.43 -26.47 -17.67
N GLY A 498 9.25 -27.05 -17.52
CA GLY A 498 8.83 -27.68 -16.29
C GLY A 498 9.42 -29.08 -16.10
N PRO A 499 9.36 -29.62 -14.86
CA PRO A 499 9.88 -30.95 -14.54
C PRO A 499 9.22 -32.08 -15.35
N GLN A 500 8.00 -31.87 -15.85
CA GLN A 500 7.21 -32.84 -16.63
C GLN A 500 7.35 -32.64 -18.16
N GLY A 501 8.26 -31.76 -18.60
CA GLY A 501 8.46 -31.43 -20.02
C GLY A 501 7.57 -30.29 -20.55
N ASP A 502 6.67 -29.76 -19.72
CA ASP A 502 5.83 -28.62 -20.07
C ASP A 502 6.67 -27.39 -20.42
N THR A 503 6.22 -26.59 -21.38
CA THR A 503 6.86 -25.30 -21.70
C THR A 503 5.87 -24.17 -21.46
N VAL A 504 6.25 -23.26 -20.56
CA VAL A 504 5.45 -22.08 -20.18
C VAL A 504 6.12 -20.82 -20.71
N ARG A 505 5.36 -19.96 -21.39
CA ARG A 505 5.83 -18.64 -21.82
C ARG A 505 5.85 -17.68 -20.65
N LEU A 506 6.99 -17.03 -20.42
CA LEU A 506 7.13 -16.00 -19.41
C LEU A 506 7.24 -14.63 -20.07
N GLU A 507 6.44 -13.68 -19.62
CA GLU A 507 6.40 -12.33 -20.18
C GLU A 507 6.42 -11.26 -19.09
N ILE A 508 7.15 -10.18 -19.33
CA ILE A 508 7.10 -8.97 -18.50
C ILE A 508 6.81 -7.78 -19.41
N PHE A 509 5.61 -7.22 -19.26
CA PHE A 509 5.19 -5.98 -19.89
C PHE A 509 5.57 -4.83 -18.97
N HIS A 510 6.47 -3.96 -19.43
CA HIS A 510 7.04 -2.91 -18.60
C HIS A 510 7.10 -1.58 -19.36
N HIS A 511 7.12 -0.48 -18.63
CA HIS A 511 7.41 0.83 -19.17
C HIS A 511 8.81 0.79 -19.82
N PRO A 512 9.01 1.31 -21.06
CA PRO A 512 10.24 1.09 -21.82
C PRO A 512 11.54 1.48 -21.09
N VAL A 513 11.46 2.40 -20.13
CA VAL A 513 12.61 2.91 -19.38
C VAL A 513 12.89 2.16 -18.07
N HIS A 514 11.97 1.29 -17.63
CA HIS A 514 12.08 0.55 -16.36
C HIS A 514 12.72 -0.82 -16.57
N THR A 515 14.00 -0.83 -16.96
CA THR A 515 14.72 -2.07 -17.26
C THR A 515 15.47 -2.67 -16.05
N TYR A 516 15.44 -1.99 -14.90
CA TYR A 516 16.35 -2.22 -13.77
C TYR A 516 16.23 -3.59 -13.09
N ASN A 517 15.00 -4.11 -12.98
CA ASN A 517 14.70 -5.33 -12.20
C ASN A 517 14.10 -6.46 -13.03
N LEU A 518 14.04 -6.33 -14.36
CA LEU A 518 13.40 -7.30 -15.23
C LEU A 518 14.06 -8.69 -15.15
N ASP A 519 15.39 -8.76 -15.04
CA ASP A 519 16.10 -10.04 -14.86
C ASP A 519 15.81 -10.69 -13.50
N ARG A 520 15.70 -9.89 -12.44
CA ARG A 520 15.34 -10.39 -11.09
C ARG A 520 13.94 -10.97 -11.08
N MET A 521 12.98 -10.26 -11.67
CA MET A 521 11.60 -10.73 -11.83
C MET A 521 11.55 -12.00 -12.68
N MET A 522 12.23 -12.03 -13.84
CA MET A 522 12.26 -13.21 -14.70
C MET A 522 12.85 -14.43 -13.98
N LYS A 523 13.95 -14.23 -13.25
CA LYS A 523 14.56 -15.27 -12.42
C LYS A 523 13.62 -15.73 -11.30
N GLY A 524 12.94 -14.79 -10.63
CA GLY A 524 11.92 -15.06 -9.62
C GLY A 524 10.80 -15.96 -10.17
N MET A 525 10.25 -15.62 -11.34
CA MET A 525 9.22 -16.45 -11.99
C MET A 525 9.72 -17.87 -12.26
N LYS A 526 10.92 -18.03 -12.84
CA LYS A 526 11.48 -19.35 -13.16
C LYS A 526 11.70 -20.19 -11.91
N LYS A 527 12.37 -19.63 -10.89
CA LYS A 527 12.67 -20.34 -9.64
C LYS A 527 11.42 -20.69 -8.85
N ALA A 528 10.42 -19.80 -8.87
CA ALA A 528 9.12 -20.06 -8.27
C ALA A 528 8.39 -21.22 -8.99
N LEU A 529 8.31 -21.17 -10.32
CA LEU A 529 7.70 -22.25 -11.11
C LEU A 529 8.44 -23.59 -10.91
N ASP A 530 9.78 -23.60 -10.89
CA ASP A 530 10.60 -24.78 -10.59
C ASP A 530 10.20 -25.40 -9.24
N TYR A 531 10.21 -24.57 -8.19
CA TYR A 531 9.95 -25.04 -6.82
C TYR A 531 8.50 -25.49 -6.64
N TYR A 532 7.52 -24.68 -7.02
CA TYR A 532 6.10 -25.00 -6.81
C TYR A 532 5.65 -26.18 -7.66
N SER A 533 6.13 -26.28 -8.91
CA SER A 533 5.80 -27.43 -9.77
C SER A 533 6.38 -28.73 -9.26
N THR A 534 7.58 -28.68 -8.65
CA THR A 534 8.22 -29.84 -8.03
C THR A 534 7.55 -30.23 -6.73
N HIS A 535 7.22 -29.28 -5.86
CA HIS A 535 6.80 -29.55 -4.49
C HIS A 535 5.28 -29.64 -4.31
N PHE A 536 4.48 -28.86 -5.03
CA PHE A 536 3.04 -28.73 -4.78
C PHE A 536 2.17 -29.32 -5.90
N GLY A 537 2.65 -29.34 -7.14
CA GLY A 537 1.95 -29.93 -8.29
C GLY A 537 2.09 -29.07 -9.54
N PRO A 538 1.67 -29.54 -10.72
CA PRO A 538 1.93 -28.85 -11.99
C PRO A 538 1.30 -27.46 -12.07
N TYR A 539 1.96 -26.55 -12.78
CA TYR A 539 1.41 -25.24 -13.13
C TYR A 539 0.29 -25.38 -14.17
N GLN A 540 -0.83 -24.70 -13.95
CA GLN A 540 -2.07 -24.94 -14.70
C GLN A 540 -2.22 -24.14 -16.01
N HIS A 541 -1.27 -23.26 -16.33
CA HIS A 541 -1.37 -22.37 -17.48
C HIS A 541 -0.17 -22.51 -18.42
N ARG A 542 -0.34 -22.16 -19.70
CA ARG A 542 0.73 -22.18 -20.71
C ARG A 542 1.54 -20.87 -20.76
N GLN A 543 1.20 -19.91 -19.90
CA GLN A 543 1.91 -18.64 -19.77
C GLN A 543 1.81 -18.10 -18.34
N ALA A 544 2.80 -17.31 -17.93
CA ALA A 544 2.75 -16.45 -16.75
C ALA A 544 3.29 -15.07 -17.13
N ARG A 545 2.58 -14.00 -16.74
CA ARG A 545 2.89 -12.64 -17.18
C ARG A 545 2.89 -11.67 -16.03
N ILE A 546 3.88 -10.80 -15.96
CA ILE A 546 3.92 -9.63 -15.08
C ILE A 546 3.63 -8.38 -15.92
N ILE A 547 2.76 -7.50 -15.45
CA ILE A 547 2.34 -6.31 -16.20
C ILE A 547 2.45 -5.07 -15.32
N GLU A 548 3.24 -4.10 -15.74
CA GLU A 548 3.40 -2.85 -15.02
C GLU A 548 2.16 -1.96 -15.07
N PHE A 549 1.83 -1.33 -13.94
CA PHE A 549 0.85 -0.25 -13.88
C PHE A 549 1.36 0.94 -13.04
N PRO A 550 0.82 2.16 -13.19
CA PRO A 550 1.34 3.37 -12.57
C PRO A 550 1.35 3.32 -11.03
N ARG A 551 2.26 4.10 -10.43
CA ARG A 551 2.46 4.17 -8.96
C ARG A 551 1.29 4.71 -8.13
N TYR A 552 0.13 4.97 -8.72
CA TYR A 552 -1.06 5.44 -8.01
C TYR A 552 -1.55 4.45 -6.94
N ALA A 553 -1.15 3.18 -7.04
CA ALA A 553 -1.24 2.21 -5.96
C ALA A 553 0.12 1.51 -5.73
N GLY A 554 0.32 0.93 -4.55
CA GLY A 554 1.58 0.31 -4.13
C GLY A 554 1.49 -1.19 -3.89
N PHE A 555 0.88 -1.94 -4.81
CA PHE A 555 0.67 -3.39 -4.66
C PHE A 555 1.02 -4.18 -5.93
N ALA A 556 1.09 -5.49 -5.76
CA ALA A 556 1.00 -6.50 -6.80
C ALA A 556 -0.26 -7.34 -6.57
N GLN A 557 -0.81 -7.95 -7.63
CA GLN A 557 -2.00 -8.78 -7.49
C GLN A 557 -2.00 -9.92 -8.50
N SER A 558 -2.06 -11.16 -8.02
CA SER A 558 -2.04 -12.34 -8.87
C SER A 558 -3.43 -12.71 -9.41
N PHE A 559 -3.71 -12.39 -10.67
CA PHE A 559 -4.86 -12.94 -11.41
C PHE A 559 -4.43 -14.19 -12.21
N PRO A 560 -5.37 -15.00 -12.72
CA PRO A 560 -5.05 -16.19 -13.51
C PRO A 560 -4.14 -15.83 -14.69
N ASN A 561 -2.92 -16.40 -14.73
CA ASN A 561 -1.84 -16.15 -15.71
C ASN A 561 -1.39 -14.68 -15.94
N THR A 562 -1.89 -13.72 -15.16
CA THR A 562 -1.72 -12.27 -15.42
C THR A 562 -1.54 -11.55 -14.09
N ILE A 563 -0.36 -10.99 -13.84
CA ILE A 563 0.04 -10.45 -12.53
C ILE A 563 0.42 -8.97 -12.67
N PRO A 564 -0.53 -8.03 -12.45
CA PRO A 564 -0.24 -6.61 -12.39
C PRO A 564 0.70 -6.26 -11.23
N TYR A 565 1.71 -5.46 -11.52
CA TYR A 565 2.72 -4.95 -10.59
C TYR A 565 2.79 -3.43 -10.66
N SER A 566 2.72 -2.77 -9.51
CA SER A 566 2.94 -1.33 -9.46
C SER A 566 4.38 -0.96 -9.83
N GLU A 567 4.49 0.11 -10.61
CA GLU A 567 5.70 0.87 -10.93
C GLU A 567 6.60 1.07 -9.69
N SER A 568 6.01 1.60 -8.60
CA SER A 568 6.74 1.97 -7.38
C SER A 568 7.11 0.79 -6.49
N LEU A 569 6.51 -0.39 -6.70
CA LEU A 569 6.75 -1.55 -5.84
C LEU A 569 7.96 -2.36 -6.29
N GLY A 570 7.98 -2.81 -7.55
CA GLY A 570 8.98 -3.77 -8.05
C GLY A 570 9.89 -3.24 -9.15
N PHE A 571 9.34 -2.50 -10.12
CA PHE A 571 10.07 -2.14 -11.35
C PHE A 571 11.22 -1.18 -11.08
N ILE A 572 10.96 -0.14 -10.28
CA ILE A 572 11.95 0.87 -9.90
C ILE A 572 12.55 0.62 -8.52
N ALA A 573 12.42 -0.56 -7.91
CA ALA A 573 13.03 -0.90 -6.61
C ALA A 573 14.57 -0.72 -6.57
N ASN A 574 15.15 -0.32 -5.43
CA ASN A 574 16.62 -0.31 -5.24
C ASN A 574 17.07 -1.53 -4.40
N VAL A 575 17.52 -2.59 -5.05
CA VAL A 575 18.04 -3.81 -4.42
C VAL A 575 19.45 -4.15 -4.93
N ARG A 576 20.30 -3.13 -5.08
CA ARG A 576 21.65 -3.27 -5.67
C ARG A 576 22.71 -3.70 -4.66
N LYS A 577 22.59 -3.35 -3.36
CA LYS A 577 23.65 -3.73 -2.41
C LYS A 577 23.52 -5.23 -2.12
N LYS A 578 24.66 -5.92 -2.08
CA LYS A 578 24.70 -7.37 -1.87
C LYS A 578 24.01 -7.80 -0.57
N ASP A 579 24.08 -6.95 0.46
CA ASP A 579 23.49 -7.20 1.77
C ASP A 579 22.00 -6.82 1.89
N ASP A 580 21.42 -6.19 0.86
CA ASP A 580 20.00 -5.87 0.83
C ASP A 580 19.19 -7.16 0.69
N ILE A 581 17.97 -7.14 1.24
CA ILE A 581 16.97 -8.17 0.97
C ILE A 581 16.45 -7.94 -0.45
N ASP A 582 16.61 -8.93 -1.34
CA ASP A 582 16.02 -8.88 -2.69
C ASP A 582 14.51 -9.13 -2.63
N TYR A 583 13.79 -8.12 -2.17
CA TYR A 583 12.34 -8.19 -2.00
C TYR A 583 11.59 -8.24 -3.34
N VAL A 584 12.21 -7.82 -4.45
CA VAL A 584 11.61 -7.92 -5.79
C VAL A 584 11.53 -9.38 -6.22
N PHE A 585 12.63 -10.12 -6.04
CA PHE A 585 12.67 -11.56 -6.28
C PHE A 585 11.66 -12.29 -5.39
N TYR A 586 11.65 -11.96 -4.09
CA TYR A 586 10.70 -12.51 -3.12
C TYR A 586 9.25 -12.27 -3.53
N LEU A 587 8.87 -11.01 -3.78
CA LEU A 587 7.51 -10.64 -4.15
C LEU A 587 7.10 -11.34 -5.45
N THR A 588 8.02 -11.46 -6.42
CA THR A 588 7.73 -12.18 -7.67
C THR A 588 7.41 -13.65 -7.39
N ALA A 589 8.19 -14.29 -6.51
CA ALA A 589 7.93 -15.66 -6.10
C ALA A 589 6.60 -15.81 -5.33
N HIS A 590 6.24 -14.84 -4.48
CA HIS A 590 4.95 -14.81 -3.76
C HIS A 590 3.78 -14.74 -4.72
N GLU A 591 3.83 -13.83 -5.69
CA GLU A 591 2.73 -13.60 -6.62
C GLU A 591 2.54 -14.77 -7.60
N ILE A 592 3.63 -15.48 -7.95
CA ILE A 592 3.55 -16.74 -8.69
C ILE A 592 2.97 -17.86 -7.81
N ALA A 593 3.24 -17.86 -6.50
CA ALA A 593 2.72 -18.88 -5.58
C ALA A 593 1.20 -18.86 -5.48
N HIS A 594 0.59 -17.68 -5.60
CA HIS A 594 -0.87 -17.53 -5.63
C HIS A 594 -1.54 -18.33 -6.74
N GLN A 595 -0.81 -18.67 -7.81
CA GLN A 595 -1.34 -19.53 -8.86
C GLN A 595 -1.70 -20.93 -8.33
N TRP A 596 -1.08 -21.39 -7.24
CA TRP A 596 -1.53 -22.54 -6.45
C TRP A 596 -2.45 -22.11 -5.30
N TRP A 597 -2.07 -21.07 -4.54
CA TRP A 597 -2.77 -20.63 -3.34
C TRP A 597 -3.73 -19.47 -3.61
N GLY A 598 -5.01 -19.77 -3.77
CA GLY A 598 -6.06 -18.83 -4.15
C GLY A 598 -6.64 -19.10 -5.55
N HIS A 599 -5.92 -19.82 -6.41
CA HIS A 599 -6.38 -20.20 -7.76
C HIS A 599 -6.58 -21.72 -7.94
N GLN A 600 -5.59 -22.57 -7.61
CA GLN A 600 -5.83 -24.03 -7.56
C GLN A 600 -6.55 -24.43 -6.27
N ILE A 601 -6.03 -23.98 -5.14
CA ILE A 601 -6.61 -24.19 -3.81
C ILE A 601 -7.36 -22.92 -3.43
N VAL A 602 -8.68 -23.01 -3.48
CA VAL A 602 -9.57 -21.89 -3.16
C VAL A 602 -10.14 -22.12 -1.76
N PRO A 603 -9.80 -21.28 -0.77
CA PRO A 603 -10.33 -21.44 0.58
C PRO A 603 -11.78 -20.95 0.67
N ALA A 604 -12.51 -21.54 1.62
CA ALA A 604 -13.84 -21.09 2.03
C ALA A 604 -13.80 -19.65 2.57
N ASN A 605 -14.93 -18.95 2.54
CA ASN A 605 -15.08 -17.62 3.13
C ASN A 605 -15.20 -17.66 4.68
N THR A 606 -14.24 -18.31 5.34
CA THR A 606 -14.22 -18.55 6.79
C THR A 606 -12.93 -18.05 7.43
N GLN A 607 -12.89 -18.03 8.76
CA GLN A 607 -11.64 -17.91 9.52
C GLN A 607 -10.56 -18.86 8.98
N GLY A 608 -9.34 -18.36 8.87
CA GLY A 608 -8.18 -19.07 8.33
C GLY A 608 -8.01 -19.00 6.82
N ALA A 609 -8.97 -18.45 6.05
CA ALA A 609 -8.87 -18.38 4.59
C ALA A 609 -7.61 -17.67 4.11
N GLY A 610 -7.28 -16.51 4.71
CA GLY A 610 -6.07 -15.75 4.41
C GLY A 610 -4.79 -16.52 4.73
N THR A 611 -4.80 -17.45 5.69
CA THR A 611 -3.65 -18.30 5.97
C THR A 611 -3.38 -19.27 4.81
N ILE A 612 -4.44 -19.83 4.21
CA ILE A 612 -4.31 -20.72 3.04
C ILE A 612 -3.79 -19.94 1.83
N SER A 613 -4.32 -18.74 1.56
CA SER A 613 -3.91 -17.95 0.39
C SER A 613 -2.56 -17.25 0.58
N GLU A 614 -2.35 -16.59 1.71
CA GLU A 614 -1.18 -15.73 1.95
C GLU A 614 -0.05 -16.46 2.64
N SER A 615 -0.28 -17.14 3.77
CA SER A 615 0.83 -17.78 4.50
C SER A 615 1.48 -18.90 3.70
N MET A 616 0.71 -19.62 2.87
CA MET A 616 1.27 -20.64 1.97
C MET A 616 2.05 -20.03 0.80
N SER A 617 1.62 -18.87 0.29
CA SER A 617 2.37 -18.10 -0.71
C SER A 617 3.66 -17.54 -0.14
N GLN A 618 3.62 -17.01 1.09
CA GLN A 618 4.79 -16.56 1.84
C GLN A 618 5.74 -17.74 2.05
N TYR A 619 5.25 -18.89 2.52
CA TYR A 619 6.07 -20.09 2.69
C TYR A 619 6.78 -20.47 1.39
N GLY A 620 6.05 -20.55 0.27
CA GLY A 620 6.65 -20.83 -1.04
C GLY A 620 7.76 -19.85 -1.40
N ALA A 621 7.50 -18.54 -1.26
CA ALA A 621 8.46 -17.50 -1.57
C ALA A 621 9.71 -17.55 -0.68
N LEU A 622 9.55 -17.85 0.61
CA LEU A 622 10.65 -18.04 1.56
C LEU A 622 11.56 -19.20 1.15
N MET A 623 11.00 -20.32 0.67
CA MET A 623 11.80 -21.48 0.23
C MET A 623 12.59 -21.17 -1.03
N VAL A 624 11.96 -20.48 -1.98
CA VAL A 624 12.62 -20.02 -3.21
C VAL A 624 13.75 -19.04 -2.86
N MET A 625 13.50 -18.12 -1.92
CA MET A 625 14.49 -17.16 -1.44
C MET A 625 15.66 -17.82 -0.71
N GLU A 626 15.39 -18.79 0.16
CA GLU A 626 16.42 -19.52 0.90
C GLU A 626 17.33 -20.34 -0.04
N LYS A 627 16.76 -21.03 -1.03
CA LYS A 627 17.56 -21.81 -2.00
C LYS A 627 18.44 -20.92 -2.88
N GLU A 628 18.01 -19.69 -3.16
CA GLU A 628 18.77 -18.76 -3.98
C GLU A 628 19.84 -18.00 -3.19
N TYR A 629 19.49 -17.51 -2.00
CA TYR A 629 20.32 -16.56 -1.24
C TYR A 629 20.93 -17.13 0.05
N GLY A 630 20.50 -18.32 0.47
CA GLY A 630 21.01 -19.00 1.65
C GLY A 630 20.44 -18.48 2.98
N PRO A 631 20.80 -19.16 4.09
CA PRO A 631 20.12 -18.98 5.37
C PRO A 631 20.47 -17.65 6.08
N ASP A 632 21.59 -17.03 5.75
CA ASP A 632 21.99 -15.73 6.34
C ASP A 632 21.11 -14.58 5.83
N GLN A 633 20.67 -14.63 4.57
CA GLN A 633 19.67 -13.67 4.08
C GLN A 633 18.29 -13.96 4.66
N MET A 634 17.95 -15.25 4.88
CA MET A 634 16.72 -15.61 5.58
C MET A 634 16.68 -15.08 7.01
N LYS A 635 17.80 -15.07 7.73
CA LYS A 635 17.86 -14.43 9.06
C LYS A 635 17.40 -12.97 9.02
N LYS A 636 17.89 -12.17 8.06
CA LYS A 636 17.49 -10.77 7.93
C LYS A 636 16.02 -10.62 7.57
N PHE A 637 15.53 -11.49 6.66
CA PHE A 637 14.13 -11.49 6.24
C PHE A 637 13.19 -11.85 7.39
N LEU A 638 13.47 -12.93 8.11
CA LEU A 638 12.67 -13.39 9.25
C LEU A 638 12.68 -12.35 10.37
N ARG A 639 13.80 -11.66 10.60
CA ARG A 639 13.83 -10.53 11.53
C ARG A 639 12.84 -9.43 11.13
N LEU A 640 12.85 -9.03 9.86
CA LEU A 640 11.94 -8.00 9.34
C LEU A 640 10.47 -8.41 9.50
N GLU A 641 10.14 -9.66 9.18
CA GLU A 641 8.78 -10.18 9.32
C GLU A 641 8.36 -10.28 10.80
N LEU A 642 9.24 -10.74 11.69
CA LEU A 642 8.98 -10.77 13.14
C LEU A 642 8.71 -9.37 13.69
N ASP A 643 9.54 -8.37 13.35
CA ASP A 643 9.33 -6.99 13.80
C ASP A 643 8.01 -6.41 13.29
N ARG A 644 7.62 -6.72 12.05
CA ARG A 644 6.33 -6.31 11.48
C ARG A 644 5.16 -7.02 12.17
N TYR A 645 5.28 -8.31 12.47
CA TYR A 645 4.27 -9.04 13.26
C TYR A 645 4.08 -8.40 14.64
N LEU A 646 5.17 -8.15 15.38
CA LEU A 646 5.11 -7.57 16.72
C LEU A 646 4.52 -6.15 16.72
N ARG A 647 4.87 -5.31 15.73
CA ARG A 647 4.22 -3.99 15.55
C ARG A 647 2.74 -4.10 15.23
N GLY A 648 2.36 -5.03 14.36
CA GLY A 648 0.96 -5.28 14.00
C GLY A 648 0.13 -5.71 15.21
N ARG A 649 0.65 -6.65 16.01
CA ARG A 649 0.05 -7.07 17.28
C ARG A 649 -0.11 -5.90 18.25
N GLY A 650 0.89 -5.03 18.37
CA GLY A 650 0.81 -3.84 19.23
C GLY A 650 -0.24 -2.80 18.80
N SER A 651 -0.74 -2.91 17.56
CA SER A 651 -1.77 -2.03 16.99
C SER A 651 -3.14 -2.71 16.86
N GLU A 652 -3.30 -3.93 17.39
CA GLU A 652 -4.56 -4.67 17.35
C GLU A 652 -5.61 -4.01 18.27
N ILE A 653 -6.79 -3.73 17.73
CA ILE A 653 -7.85 -2.99 18.42
C ILE A 653 -9.04 -3.86 18.82
N LYS A 654 -9.17 -5.07 18.26
CA LYS A 654 -10.25 -6.01 18.59
C LYS A 654 -9.74 -7.20 19.38
N GLU A 655 -9.14 -8.15 18.69
CA GLU A 655 -8.67 -9.40 19.28
C GLU A 655 -7.71 -10.08 18.31
N GLU A 656 -6.48 -10.39 18.75
CA GLU A 656 -5.56 -11.23 17.98
C GLU A 656 -6.12 -12.65 17.87
N LYS A 657 -6.14 -13.22 16.67
CA LYS A 657 -6.49 -14.63 16.46
C LYS A 657 -5.25 -15.52 16.32
N PRO A 658 -5.31 -16.81 16.69
CA PRO A 658 -4.28 -17.75 16.29
C PRO A 658 -4.25 -17.91 14.76
N LEU A 659 -3.13 -18.39 14.21
CA LEU A 659 -2.97 -18.52 12.74
C LEU A 659 -4.05 -19.43 12.11
N LEU A 660 -4.52 -20.44 12.85
CA LEU A 660 -5.66 -21.31 12.50
C LEU A 660 -6.94 -20.52 12.20
N LEU A 661 -7.19 -19.47 12.98
CA LEU A 661 -8.43 -18.69 12.96
C LEU A 661 -8.20 -17.26 12.47
N SER A 662 -7.12 -17.03 11.72
CA SER A 662 -6.80 -15.70 11.19
C SER A 662 -7.99 -15.13 10.42
N GLU A 663 -8.36 -13.91 10.76
CA GLU A 663 -9.38 -13.14 10.04
C GLU A 663 -8.70 -12.17 9.08
N ASN A 664 -9.24 -10.95 8.91
CA ASN A 664 -8.65 -9.88 8.11
C ASN A 664 -7.44 -9.18 8.78
N GLN A 665 -6.64 -9.93 9.54
CA GLN A 665 -5.49 -9.44 10.30
C GLN A 665 -4.21 -9.71 9.50
N GLN A 666 -3.81 -8.75 8.65
CA GLN A 666 -2.68 -8.93 7.72
C GLN A 666 -1.38 -9.32 8.41
N TYR A 667 -1.09 -8.74 9.59
CA TYR A 667 0.10 -9.09 10.37
C TYR A 667 0.16 -10.57 10.78
N ILE A 668 -0.98 -11.27 10.77
CA ILE A 668 -1.09 -12.70 11.08
C ILE A 668 -0.85 -13.54 9.82
N HIS A 669 -1.70 -13.41 8.80
CA HIS A 669 -1.61 -14.29 7.63
C HIS A 669 -0.46 -13.96 6.66
N TYR A 670 0.19 -12.79 6.80
CA TYR A 670 1.47 -12.51 6.14
C TYR A 670 2.66 -12.77 7.06
N GLN A 671 2.88 -11.93 8.08
CA GLN A 671 4.13 -11.93 8.84
C GLN A 671 4.26 -13.09 9.83
N LYS A 672 3.24 -13.33 10.67
CA LYS A 672 3.23 -14.51 11.56
C LYS A 672 3.28 -15.78 10.74
N GLY A 673 2.53 -15.84 9.64
CA GLY A 673 2.55 -16.92 8.67
C GLY A 673 3.96 -17.22 8.16
N SER A 674 4.71 -16.20 7.73
CA SER A 674 6.11 -16.34 7.31
C SER A 674 6.98 -17.01 8.37
N VAL A 675 6.98 -16.48 9.59
CA VAL A 675 7.83 -16.97 10.70
C VAL A 675 7.41 -18.39 11.10
N VAL A 676 6.11 -18.64 11.27
CA VAL A 676 5.56 -19.95 11.66
C VAL A 676 5.87 -21.02 10.63
N MET A 677 5.59 -20.77 9.36
CA MET A 677 5.78 -21.79 8.32
C MET A 677 7.27 -22.09 8.11
N TYR A 678 8.14 -21.08 8.23
CA TYR A 678 9.59 -21.29 8.19
C TYR A 678 10.08 -22.12 9.40
N ALA A 679 9.58 -21.84 10.59
CA ALA A 679 9.92 -22.59 11.80
C ALA A 679 9.47 -24.06 11.71
N LEU A 680 8.25 -24.29 11.22
CA LEU A 680 7.74 -25.64 10.99
C LEU A 680 8.60 -26.39 9.96
N LYS A 681 9.00 -25.72 8.87
CA LYS A 681 9.93 -26.30 7.89
C LYS A 681 11.25 -26.72 8.52
N ASP A 682 11.83 -25.85 9.34
CA ASP A 682 13.14 -26.08 9.96
C ASP A 682 13.10 -27.18 11.04
N LEU A 683 11.98 -27.33 11.75
CA LEU A 683 11.80 -28.31 12.82
C LEU A 683 11.33 -29.68 12.32
N LEU A 684 10.43 -29.73 11.33
CA LEU A 684 9.90 -30.98 10.76
C LEU A 684 10.77 -31.51 9.60
N GLY A 685 11.51 -30.62 8.94
CA GLY A 685 12.19 -30.88 7.68
C GLY A 685 11.30 -30.53 6.47
N GLU A 686 11.93 -29.90 5.46
CA GLU A 686 11.27 -29.42 4.24
C GLU A 686 10.50 -30.53 3.52
N GLU A 687 11.11 -31.71 3.35
CA GLU A 687 10.46 -32.84 2.67
C GLU A 687 9.18 -33.32 3.37
N ARG A 688 9.15 -33.33 4.71
CA ARG A 688 7.94 -33.74 5.45
C ARG A 688 6.84 -32.72 5.31
N LEU A 689 7.17 -31.44 5.51
CA LEU A 689 6.21 -30.35 5.38
C LEU A 689 5.65 -30.28 3.96
N ASN A 690 6.52 -30.31 2.95
CA ASN A 690 6.11 -30.27 1.54
C ASN A 690 5.27 -31.49 1.15
N ARG A 691 5.53 -32.68 1.67
CA ARG A 691 4.68 -33.85 1.42
C ARG A 691 3.26 -33.68 1.99
N ALA A 692 3.14 -33.14 3.21
CA ALA A 692 1.83 -32.82 3.79
C ALA A 692 1.04 -31.84 2.91
N ILE A 693 1.72 -30.77 2.49
CA ILE A 693 1.15 -29.72 1.64
C ILE A 693 0.78 -30.29 0.26
N ARG A 694 1.64 -31.12 -0.33
CA ARG A 694 1.37 -31.77 -1.63
C ARG A 694 0.15 -32.67 -1.58
N ALA A 695 0.00 -33.48 -0.53
CA ALA A 695 -1.17 -34.34 -0.35
C ALA A 695 -2.46 -33.50 -0.22
N TYR A 696 -2.39 -32.39 0.52
CA TYR A 696 -3.49 -31.43 0.59
C TYR A 696 -3.84 -30.83 -0.78
N VAL A 697 -2.84 -30.42 -1.57
CA VAL A 697 -3.07 -29.88 -2.93
C VAL A 697 -3.70 -30.92 -3.85
N GLN A 698 -3.22 -32.17 -3.81
CA GLN A 698 -3.77 -33.26 -4.62
C GLN A 698 -5.26 -33.47 -4.35
N ASP A 699 -5.67 -33.37 -3.09
CA ASP A 699 -7.04 -33.61 -2.68
C ASP A 699 -7.97 -32.42 -2.92
N TYR A 700 -7.47 -31.17 -2.96
CA TYR A 700 -8.34 -29.98 -3.02
C TYR A 700 -8.19 -29.10 -4.26
N ARG A 701 -7.19 -29.33 -5.12
CA ARG A 701 -6.98 -28.50 -6.32
C ARG A 701 -8.23 -28.50 -7.22
N PHE A 702 -8.66 -27.31 -7.63
CA PHE A 702 -9.82 -27.03 -8.47
C PHE A 702 -11.16 -27.54 -7.93
N LYS A 703 -11.25 -27.91 -6.65
CA LYS A 703 -12.53 -28.26 -6.03
C LYS A 703 -13.40 -27.02 -5.83
N GLY A 704 -14.69 -27.17 -6.13
CA GLY A 704 -15.72 -26.19 -5.79
C GLY A 704 -16.24 -26.39 -4.37
N PRO A 705 -17.41 -25.80 -4.03
CA PRO A 705 -17.99 -25.93 -2.70
C PRO A 705 -18.36 -27.39 -2.36
N PRO A 706 -18.23 -27.83 -1.09
CA PRO A 706 -17.68 -27.07 0.03
C PRO A 706 -16.18 -26.82 -0.17
N TYR A 707 -15.79 -25.56 -0.02
CA TYR A 707 -14.41 -25.12 -0.13
C TYR A 707 -13.63 -25.52 1.12
N THR A 708 -12.32 -25.67 0.95
CA THR A 708 -11.43 -26.12 2.01
C THR A 708 -11.21 -25.04 3.09
N THR A 709 -10.92 -25.49 4.30
CA THR A 709 -10.66 -24.66 5.47
C THR A 709 -9.30 -24.97 6.09
N MET A 710 -8.82 -24.12 7.00
CA MET A 710 -7.56 -24.38 7.73
C MET A 710 -7.62 -25.65 8.59
N LYS A 711 -8.80 -26.16 8.94
CA LYS A 711 -8.95 -27.47 9.62
C LYS A 711 -8.46 -28.61 8.73
N ASP A 712 -8.77 -28.55 7.42
CA ASP A 712 -8.33 -29.56 6.45
C ASP A 712 -6.80 -29.57 6.37
N LEU A 713 -6.18 -28.41 6.09
CA LEU A 713 -4.73 -28.28 6.00
C LEU A 713 -4.03 -28.73 7.30
N LEU A 714 -4.54 -28.29 8.46
CA LEU A 714 -4.01 -28.73 9.76
C LEU A 714 -4.08 -30.25 9.94
N GLY A 715 -5.11 -30.90 9.39
CA GLY A 715 -5.23 -32.35 9.35
C GLY A 715 -4.05 -33.02 8.62
N TYR A 716 -3.67 -32.52 7.44
CA TYR A 716 -2.50 -33.04 6.69
C TYR A 716 -1.20 -32.78 7.44
N LEU A 717 -1.02 -31.57 7.99
CA LEU A 717 0.15 -31.24 8.79
C LEU A 717 0.28 -32.17 10.01
N ARG A 718 -0.82 -32.48 10.69
CA ARG A 718 -0.86 -33.35 11.87
C ARG A 718 -0.51 -34.80 11.55
N ARG A 719 -0.92 -35.31 10.38
CA ARG A 719 -0.59 -36.67 9.91
C ARG A 719 0.92 -36.86 9.70
N GLU A 720 1.58 -35.86 9.11
CA GLU A 720 3.02 -35.91 8.81
C GLU A 720 3.92 -35.48 9.99
N THR A 721 3.35 -34.85 11.02
CA THR A 721 4.09 -34.40 12.21
C THR A 721 4.25 -35.54 13.22
N PRO A 722 5.49 -35.95 13.56
CA PRO A 722 5.74 -36.97 14.58
C PRO A 722 5.20 -36.56 15.95
N ASP A 723 4.79 -37.53 16.77
CA ASP A 723 4.20 -37.28 18.09
C ASP A 723 5.07 -36.38 18.99
N SER A 724 6.39 -36.57 18.92
CA SER A 724 7.37 -35.77 19.67
C SER A 724 7.40 -34.28 19.28
N LEU A 725 6.87 -33.92 18.12
CA LEU A 725 6.84 -32.56 17.56
C LEU A 725 5.41 -32.01 17.38
N ARG A 726 4.36 -32.78 17.69
CA ARG A 726 2.95 -32.34 17.54
C ARG A 726 2.60 -31.10 18.36
N TYR A 727 3.33 -30.84 19.44
CA TYR A 727 3.16 -29.61 20.22
C TYR A 727 3.42 -28.34 19.40
N LEU A 728 4.26 -28.41 18.36
CA LEU A 728 4.56 -27.28 17.48
C LEU A 728 3.32 -26.79 16.72
N LEU A 729 2.45 -27.70 16.27
CA LEU A 729 1.22 -27.32 15.60
C LEU A 729 0.30 -26.55 16.56
N ARG A 730 0.22 -27.01 17.81
CA ARG A 730 -0.54 -26.32 18.85
C ARG A 730 0.02 -24.94 19.13
N ASP A 731 1.33 -24.84 19.30
CA ASP A 731 1.98 -23.61 19.71
C ASP A 731 2.02 -22.57 18.56
N MET A 732 2.29 -23.01 17.34
CA MET A 732 2.50 -22.13 16.18
C MET A 732 1.22 -21.84 15.36
N ILE A 733 0.28 -22.78 15.29
CA ILE A 733 -0.93 -22.66 14.46
C ILE A 733 -2.19 -22.45 15.30
N GLU A 734 -2.42 -23.30 16.30
CA GLU A 734 -3.69 -23.35 17.03
C GLU A 734 -3.80 -22.29 18.15
N THR A 735 -2.68 -21.72 18.61
CA THR A 735 -2.64 -20.77 19.73
C THR A 735 -1.78 -19.55 19.43
N ILE A 736 -1.85 -18.54 20.31
CA ILE A 736 -0.96 -17.38 20.28
C ILE A 736 0.17 -17.64 21.28
N THR A 737 1.26 -18.21 20.79
CA THR A 737 2.43 -18.55 21.60
C THR A 737 3.58 -17.59 21.31
N LEU A 738 4.17 -17.06 22.37
CA LEU A 738 5.34 -16.19 22.33
C LEU A 738 6.48 -16.81 23.13
N TYR A 739 7.70 -16.39 22.80
CA TYR A 739 8.92 -16.78 23.51
C TYR A 739 9.61 -15.53 24.09
N ASP A 740 10.36 -15.76 25.16
CA ASP A 740 11.25 -14.77 25.78
C ASP A 740 12.60 -15.48 25.98
N LEU A 741 13.55 -15.22 25.06
CA LEU A 741 14.81 -15.95 24.92
C LEU A 741 16.00 -15.03 25.17
N GLU A 742 16.24 -14.71 26.43
CA GLU A 742 17.30 -13.79 26.83
C GLU A 742 18.64 -14.52 27.04
N VAL A 743 19.70 -14.06 26.37
CA VAL A 743 21.08 -14.44 26.68
C VAL A 743 21.70 -13.40 27.61
N LYS A 744 22.01 -13.84 28.84
CA LYS A 744 22.57 -13.00 29.91
C LYS A 744 24.06 -12.80 29.74
N SER A 745 24.79 -13.89 29.48
CA SER A 745 26.23 -13.84 29.25
C SER A 745 26.71 -15.03 28.43
N VAL A 746 27.80 -14.82 27.70
CA VAL A 746 28.53 -15.87 26.98
C VAL A 746 29.98 -15.77 27.39
N THR A 747 30.51 -16.84 27.98
CA THR A 747 31.94 -16.91 28.32
C THR A 747 32.58 -18.11 27.62
N TYR A 748 33.88 -18.04 27.36
CA TYR A 748 34.62 -19.18 26.82
C TYR A 748 35.97 -19.35 27.50
N ARG A 749 36.48 -20.57 27.53
CA ARG A 749 37.85 -20.89 27.97
C ARG A 749 38.51 -21.86 27.00
N PRO A 750 39.82 -21.72 26.72
CA PRO A 750 40.55 -22.71 25.95
C PRO A 750 40.66 -24.03 26.74
N ILE A 751 40.45 -25.15 26.06
CA ILE A 751 40.67 -26.51 26.57
C ILE A 751 41.43 -27.29 25.51
N GLY A 752 42.76 -27.40 25.67
CA GLY A 752 43.62 -28.01 24.66
C GLY A 752 43.56 -27.23 23.34
N LYS A 753 43.13 -27.90 22.26
CA LYS A 753 42.94 -27.29 20.92
C LYS A 753 41.51 -26.78 20.68
N GLU A 754 40.60 -26.97 21.64
CA GLU A 754 39.20 -26.54 21.54
C GLU A 754 38.90 -25.39 22.52
N TYR A 755 37.69 -24.84 22.42
CA TYR A 755 37.15 -23.87 23.35
C TYR A 755 35.85 -24.43 23.95
N GLU A 756 35.72 -24.37 25.27
CA GLU A 756 34.44 -24.61 25.95
C GLU A 756 33.72 -23.27 26.13
N VAL A 757 32.52 -23.18 25.58
CA VAL A 757 31.64 -22.01 25.63
C VAL A 757 30.52 -22.28 26.62
N GLU A 758 30.39 -21.40 27.62
CA GLU A 758 29.30 -21.40 28.58
C GLU A 758 28.35 -20.24 28.26
N ILE A 759 27.11 -20.60 27.87
CA ILE A 759 26.03 -19.66 27.56
C ILE A 759 25.10 -19.64 28.77
N THR A 760 24.91 -18.51 29.42
CA THR A 760 23.96 -18.33 30.52
C THR A 760 22.74 -17.57 30.00
N PHE A 761 21.53 -18.09 30.24
CA PHE A 761 20.31 -17.58 29.62
C PHE A 761 19.07 -17.72 30.50
N SER A 762 17.98 -17.09 30.06
CA SER A 762 16.60 -17.32 30.51
C SER A 762 15.75 -17.67 29.29
N ALA A 763 14.99 -18.77 29.35
CA ALA A 763 14.09 -19.17 28.29
C ALA A 763 12.68 -19.38 28.86
N GLN A 764 11.71 -18.61 28.38
CA GLN A 764 10.32 -18.71 28.80
C GLN A 764 9.40 -18.84 27.59
N LYS A 765 8.29 -19.56 27.80
CA LYS A 765 7.20 -19.68 26.83
C LYS A 765 5.94 -19.10 27.43
N LEU A 766 5.25 -18.29 26.63
CA LEU A 766 4.10 -17.49 27.03
C LEU A 766 2.94 -17.85 26.10
N ARG A 767 1.72 -17.89 26.66
CA ARG A 767 0.48 -17.97 25.89
C ARG A 767 -0.31 -16.71 26.11
N ALA A 768 -0.60 -16.02 25.01
CA ALA A 768 -1.50 -14.89 25.03
C ALA A 768 -2.93 -15.35 24.73
N ASP A 769 -3.91 -14.74 25.38
CA ASP A 769 -5.28 -14.72 24.86
C ASP A 769 -5.41 -13.66 23.76
N GLY A 770 -6.60 -13.58 23.16
CA GLY A 770 -6.85 -12.65 22.08
C GLY A 770 -6.81 -11.16 22.48
N THR A 771 -6.91 -10.84 23.77
CA THR A 771 -6.75 -9.46 24.29
C THR A 771 -5.30 -9.10 24.55
N GLY A 772 -4.38 -10.05 24.38
CA GLY A 772 -2.95 -9.88 24.64
C GLY A 772 -2.54 -10.19 26.07
N LYS A 773 -3.45 -10.69 26.94
CA LYS A 773 -3.08 -11.10 28.30
C LYS A 773 -2.24 -12.37 28.23
N GLU A 774 -1.03 -12.30 28.78
CA GLU A 774 -0.05 -13.37 28.71
C GLU A 774 -0.01 -14.22 29.99
N SER A 775 0.14 -15.53 29.82
CA SER A 775 0.35 -16.49 30.90
C SER A 775 1.57 -17.36 30.61
N LYS A 776 2.39 -17.63 31.62
CA LYS A 776 3.55 -18.52 31.46
C LYS A 776 3.07 -19.96 31.30
N ILE A 777 3.64 -20.66 30.33
CA ILE A 777 3.38 -22.08 30.10
C ILE A 777 4.69 -22.86 30.14
N LYS A 778 4.60 -24.16 30.43
CA LYS A 778 5.77 -25.05 30.46
C LYS A 778 6.46 -25.05 29.10
N MET A 779 7.74 -24.68 29.09
CA MET A 779 8.62 -24.80 27.92
C MET A 779 9.38 -26.13 27.97
N GLN A 780 9.38 -26.84 26.86
CA GLN A 780 10.19 -28.04 26.61
C GLN A 780 10.46 -28.18 25.11
N ASP A 781 10.96 -27.09 24.53
CA ASP A 781 10.91 -26.80 23.10
C ASP A 781 12.30 -26.92 22.48
N TYR A 782 12.36 -27.30 21.21
CA TYR A 782 13.62 -27.24 20.46
C TYR A 782 13.93 -25.80 20.07
N VAL A 783 15.09 -25.31 20.50
CA VAL A 783 15.60 -23.97 20.20
C VAL A 783 16.96 -24.11 19.54
N ASP A 784 17.19 -23.40 18.45
CA ASP A 784 18.52 -23.35 17.84
C ASP A 784 19.50 -22.64 18.77
N VAL A 785 20.63 -23.28 19.07
CA VAL A 785 21.75 -22.65 19.77
C VAL A 785 22.87 -22.45 18.77
N GLY A 786 23.21 -21.19 18.52
CA GLY A 786 24.27 -20.80 17.59
C GLY A 786 25.47 -20.26 18.33
N ILE A 787 26.66 -20.75 17.99
CA ILE A 787 27.95 -20.17 18.35
C ILE A 787 28.63 -19.77 17.06
N PHE A 788 29.06 -18.52 16.99
CA PHE A 788 29.66 -17.93 15.81
C PHE A 788 31.11 -17.57 16.08
N GLY A 789 31.97 -17.83 15.12
CA GLY A 789 33.37 -17.42 15.09
C GLY A 789 33.62 -16.47 13.93
N GLU A 790 34.89 -16.19 13.66
CA GLU A 790 35.33 -15.35 12.55
C GLU A 790 36.13 -16.17 11.55
N LYS A 791 35.86 -15.97 10.26
CA LYS A 791 36.63 -16.57 9.16
C LYS A 791 36.98 -15.51 8.13
N LYS A 792 38.23 -15.53 7.65
CA LYS A 792 38.62 -14.70 6.51
C LYS A 792 38.12 -15.34 5.21
N VAL A 793 37.19 -14.67 4.52
CA VAL A 793 36.67 -15.05 3.21
C VAL A 793 37.00 -13.91 2.25
N LYS A 794 37.81 -14.20 1.21
CA LYS A 794 38.24 -13.21 0.19
C LYS A 794 38.82 -11.92 0.81
N GLY A 795 39.65 -12.06 1.85
CA GLY A 795 40.30 -10.93 2.54
C GLY A 795 39.43 -10.17 3.54
N LYS A 796 38.13 -10.49 3.68
CA LYS A 796 37.23 -9.90 4.68
C LYS A 796 36.95 -10.88 5.82
N THR A 797 36.88 -10.36 7.04
CA THR A 797 36.46 -11.14 8.21
C THR A 797 34.94 -11.25 8.19
N GLU A 798 34.43 -12.47 8.01
CA GLU A 798 33.00 -12.77 8.05
C GLU A 798 32.68 -13.55 9.34
N THR A 799 31.54 -13.25 9.95
CA THR A 799 31.02 -14.03 11.07
C THR A 799 30.39 -15.31 10.54
N VAL A 800 30.89 -16.47 10.98
CA VAL A 800 30.40 -17.79 10.51
C VAL A 800 29.92 -18.62 11.69
N ALA A 801 28.87 -19.39 11.49
CA ALA A 801 28.43 -20.36 12.50
C ALA A 801 29.48 -21.47 12.64
N ILE A 802 30.06 -21.61 13.83
CA ILE A 802 31.00 -22.69 14.20
C ILE A 802 30.30 -23.81 14.98
N TYR A 803 29.12 -23.52 15.53
CA TYR A 803 28.17 -24.48 16.08
C TYR A 803 26.76 -23.97 15.81
N PHE A 804 25.88 -24.82 15.29
CA PHE A 804 24.47 -24.48 15.12
C PHE A 804 23.65 -25.77 15.24
N LYS A 805 23.09 -26.02 16.43
CA LYS A 805 22.28 -27.23 16.68
C LYS A 805 21.06 -26.90 17.53
N LYS A 806 19.99 -27.67 17.32
CA LYS A 806 18.78 -27.64 18.13
C LYS A 806 19.05 -28.27 19.50
N HIS A 807 18.73 -27.55 20.55
CA HIS A 807 18.72 -28.06 21.92
C HIS A 807 17.30 -28.02 22.46
N ARG A 808 16.92 -29.04 23.24
CA ARG A 808 15.61 -29.07 23.89
C ARG A 808 15.70 -28.35 25.23
N LEU A 809 15.21 -27.12 25.28
CA LEU A 809 15.32 -26.24 26.44
C LEU A 809 14.06 -26.27 27.30
N ARG A 810 14.26 -26.25 28.62
CA ARG A 810 13.23 -26.14 29.66
C ARG A 810 13.31 -24.79 30.34
N SER A 811 12.19 -24.29 30.87
CA SER A 811 12.16 -23.01 31.58
C SER A 811 13.04 -22.94 32.84
N GLN A 812 13.44 -24.10 33.38
CA GLN A 812 14.36 -24.21 34.51
C GLN A 812 15.84 -24.21 34.10
N ASP A 813 16.15 -24.41 32.82
CA ASP A 813 17.54 -24.40 32.34
C ASP A 813 18.11 -23.00 32.51
N ARG A 814 19.40 -22.93 32.87
CA ARG A 814 20.10 -21.67 33.18
C ARG A 814 21.37 -21.48 32.37
N SER A 815 22.00 -22.58 31.95
CA SER A 815 23.20 -22.52 31.14
C SER A 815 23.39 -23.77 30.26
N LEU A 816 24.19 -23.61 29.21
CA LEU A 816 24.67 -24.68 28.33
C LEU A 816 26.19 -24.58 28.22
N ARG A 817 26.87 -25.73 28.23
CA ARG A 817 28.30 -25.84 27.95
C ARG A 817 28.53 -26.62 26.67
N ILE A 818 29.20 -26.00 25.70
CA ILE A 818 29.38 -26.56 24.36
C ILE A 818 30.86 -26.41 23.97
N ARG A 819 31.44 -27.47 23.42
CA ARG A 819 32.81 -27.45 22.89
C ARG A 819 32.81 -27.12 21.41
N VAL A 820 33.74 -26.25 21.00
CA VAL A 820 33.92 -25.82 19.61
C VAL A 820 35.41 -25.79 19.25
N ALA A 821 35.73 -26.14 18.00
CA ALA A 821 37.11 -26.20 17.53
C ALA A 821 37.72 -24.82 17.21
N GLN A 822 36.88 -23.78 17.08
CA GLN A 822 37.30 -22.43 16.71
C GLN A 822 36.95 -21.45 17.81
N LYS A 823 37.74 -20.38 17.93
CA LYS A 823 37.51 -19.33 18.91
C LYS A 823 36.11 -18.70 18.72
N PRO A 824 35.25 -18.68 19.75
CA PRO A 824 33.92 -18.06 19.63
C PRO A 824 34.03 -16.53 19.66
N ASN A 825 33.25 -15.86 18.81
CA ASN A 825 33.02 -14.42 18.81
C ASN A 825 31.72 -14.07 19.56
N ARG A 826 30.64 -14.82 19.34
CA ARG A 826 29.32 -14.60 19.95
C ARG A 826 28.51 -15.88 20.01
N ALA A 827 27.55 -15.97 20.92
CA ALA A 827 26.62 -17.10 21.00
C ALA A 827 25.23 -16.67 21.42
N GLY A 828 24.22 -17.42 20.98
CA GLY A 828 22.82 -17.02 21.10
C GLY A 828 21.82 -18.17 21.08
N LEU A 829 20.61 -17.87 21.52
CA LEU A 829 19.42 -18.71 21.40
C LEU A 829 18.56 -18.16 20.25
N ASP A 830 18.06 -19.03 19.38
CA ASP A 830 17.34 -18.68 18.15
C ASP A 830 17.92 -17.47 17.40
N PRO A 831 19.23 -17.49 17.07
CA PRO A 831 19.91 -16.33 16.50
C PRO A 831 19.43 -15.95 15.10
N TYR A 832 18.54 -16.76 14.49
CA TYR A 832 17.97 -16.60 13.15
C TYR A 832 16.48 -16.21 13.19
N HIS A 833 15.92 -15.95 14.38
CA HIS A 833 14.56 -15.43 14.59
C HIS A 833 13.46 -16.34 14.03
N LYS A 834 13.58 -17.65 14.25
CA LYS A 834 12.59 -18.65 13.81
C LYS A 834 11.43 -18.78 14.77
N LEU A 835 11.63 -18.46 16.05
CA LEU A 835 10.59 -18.43 17.06
C LEU A 835 10.08 -17.00 17.23
N ILE A 836 8.82 -16.87 17.65
CA ILE A 836 8.20 -15.58 17.90
C ILE A 836 8.68 -15.06 19.26
N ASP A 837 9.93 -14.59 19.29
CA ASP A 837 10.54 -13.94 20.44
C ASP A 837 10.04 -12.49 20.56
N ARG A 838 9.63 -12.10 21.76
CA ARG A 838 9.17 -10.73 22.05
C ARG A 838 10.32 -9.72 22.06
N LYS A 839 11.54 -10.17 22.38
CA LYS A 839 12.73 -9.31 22.50
C LYS A 839 13.92 -9.89 21.72
N PRO A 840 13.80 -10.00 20.39
CA PRO A 840 14.81 -10.66 19.56
C PRO A 840 16.20 -9.97 19.55
N ASP A 841 16.38 -8.84 20.26
CA ASP A 841 17.66 -8.11 20.38
C ASP A 841 18.55 -8.60 21.54
N ASP A 842 18.00 -9.33 22.52
CA ASP A 842 18.75 -9.82 23.70
C ASP A 842 19.12 -11.31 23.61
N ASN A 843 18.79 -11.97 22.50
CA ASN A 843 18.98 -13.40 22.28
C ASN A 843 20.40 -13.80 21.80
N LEU A 844 21.28 -12.84 21.56
CA LEU A 844 22.64 -13.04 21.05
C LEU A 844 23.62 -12.10 21.78
N ARG A 845 24.70 -12.64 22.34
CA ARG A 845 25.71 -11.84 23.08
C ARG A 845 27.15 -12.14 22.63
N PRO A 846 28.08 -11.16 22.77
CA PRO A 846 29.51 -11.39 22.55
C PRO A 846 30.05 -12.44 23.51
N ALA A 847 30.95 -13.29 23.04
CA ALA A 847 31.65 -14.28 23.84
C ALA A 847 32.90 -13.65 24.48
N LEU A 848 32.97 -13.68 25.81
CA LEU A 848 34.08 -13.11 26.58
C LEU A 848 34.98 -14.22 27.13
N LEU A 849 36.30 -13.98 27.21
CA LEU A 849 37.21 -14.93 27.85
C LEU A 849 36.85 -15.04 29.34
N LYS A 850 36.67 -16.28 29.83
CA LYS A 850 36.34 -16.53 31.23
C LYS A 850 37.56 -16.20 32.09
N ASP A 851 37.50 -15.07 32.79
CA ASP A 851 38.58 -14.64 33.69
C ASP A 851 38.71 -15.61 34.87
N THR A 852 39.88 -16.24 35.01
CA THR A 852 40.18 -17.20 36.08
C THR A 852 40.93 -16.57 37.25
N SER A 853 41.06 -15.24 37.31
CA SER A 853 41.77 -14.57 38.39
C SER A 853 40.91 -14.44 39.69
N PRO A 854 41.47 -14.68 40.90
CA PRO A 854 40.69 -14.70 42.16
C PRO A 854 40.10 -13.35 42.61
N LYS A 855 40.26 -12.25 41.87
CA LYS A 855 39.88 -10.89 42.31
C LYS A 855 38.61 -10.32 41.67
N ALA A 856 37.91 -11.06 40.81
CA ALA A 856 36.75 -10.54 40.08
C ALA A 856 35.38 -10.99 40.65
N LYS A 857 35.24 -11.17 41.96
CA LYS A 857 33.94 -11.49 42.61
C LYS A 857 33.09 -10.26 43.00
N SER A 858 33.48 -9.03 42.64
CA SER A 858 32.78 -7.81 43.08
C SER A 858 32.42 -6.79 41.98
N ALA A 859 32.44 -7.15 40.69
CA ALA A 859 32.11 -6.21 39.61
C ALA A 859 31.18 -6.83 38.55
N GLN A 860 29.94 -7.15 38.92
CA GLN A 860 28.87 -7.46 37.95
C GLN A 860 27.51 -6.88 38.39
N ILE A 861 27.42 -5.55 38.56
CA ILE A 861 26.14 -4.83 38.44
C ILE A 861 26.44 -3.42 37.89
N ALA A 862 26.40 -3.25 36.57
CA ALA A 862 26.14 -1.96 35.92
C ALA A 862 25.68 -2.19 34.47
N PRO A 863 24.55 -1.60 34.02
CA PRO A 863 24.11 -1.71 32.63
C PRO A 863 24.96 -0.79 31.73
N PRO A 864 25.17 -1.11 30.44
CA PRO A 864 25.76 -0.17 29.51
C PRO A 864 24.78 0.98 29.28
N ARG A 865 25.23 2.21 29.57
CA ARG A 865 24.52 3.43 29.18
C ARG A 865 24.35 3.49 27.66
N ALA A 866 23.17 3.94 27.28
CA ALA A 866 22.75 4.20 25.91
C ALA A 866 23.73 5.13 25.17
N ALA A 867 24.14 4.71 23.98
CA ALA A 867 24.60 5.59 22.92
C ALA A 867 23.75 5.27 21.69
N PHE A 868 22.60 5.94 21.60
CA PHE A 868 21.76 5.94 20.41
C PHE A 868 21.33 7.40 20.18
N LEU A 869 22.13 8.13 19.41
CA LEU A 869 21.80 9.44 18.84
C LEU A 869 22.85 9.80 17.78
N ALA A 870 22.65 9.28 16.57
CA ALA A 870 23.02 9.89 15.30
C ALA A 870 22.49 9.00 14.17
N TRP A 871 21.69 9.58 13.27
CA TRP A 871 20.96 8.97 12.13
C TRP A 871 19.54 8.46 12.40
N MET A 872 18.67 9.39 12.75
CA MET A 872 17.46 9.74 11.98
C MET A 872 17.50 11.25 11.75
#